data_AF-A0A9Q0AUP0-F1
#
_entry.id   AF-A0A9Q0AUP0-F1
#
_cell.length_a   1.000
_cell.length_b   1.000
_cell.length_c   1.000
_cell.angle_alpha   90.00
_cell.angle_beta   90.00
_cell.angle_gamma   90.00
#
_symmetry.space_group_name_H-M   'P 1'
#
loop_
_entity.id
_entity.type
_entity.pdbx_description
1 polymer ?
#
loop_
_entity_poly.entity_id
_entity_poly.type
_entity_poly.pdbx_seq_one_letter_code
_entity_poly.pdbx_strand_id
1 'polypeptide(L)'
;MSSWSLASTCSSSLSSSPSLLSSLISSLCLYSCRVARTRTAARASDPACLPREFSSSACSAIAKSSSGPPYSLQTLDGKPLTSSNNSPLSARTLAITTTSTRRTFVTAQTTTTNNSIGTATATLAQPSPERPMTVDYREPKRARTDEDMPHANGVNGTNGVNGVNGVDLSDKGNTVNGGAHGPFNAEDWFIGSVDQGTTSSRFIIFNRNADIVASHQIEFENHYPESGWHEHDPEDLVDSVQDCMEEAVKQFTDQGYSIDQIKAIGITNQRETILCWDKHTGKPLCNAVVWPDTRTKDIVRELKLREGAEKIPELCGLPLSTYPSSVKLMWLLRNHELVQKAYEESRLAIGTVDTWLVYRLNGGAERNVHVTDTTNASRTQFMNLRTRKYDDELLDFFGVDPTKVALPKIVTSSCPKLYGSIASGSLAGVKIAGCLGDQSSALVGQCGFQPGQAKNTYGTGCFLLYNVGHEPVISKYGLLSTVAYDFGHKGEATYALEGSIAVGGSGVKFLLHNLGFERDSKRITELAESVPDNGGVYFVTAFSGLFAPYWVDDAKGTLFGITQHTKKGHIARATLEATCFQTRAILDAMEKDSGHKLGDLAVDGGMSNSDLTMQTQADLSGIRVERPAMRETTALGAAIAAGLAIRGCWNSLEEVETLMKTKEGRKTFLPEMEKKKVVRMYNKWEHAVEMSRGWVIDESEDEGDDY
;
A
#
# COMPACT_ATOMS: atom_id res chain seq x y z
N MET A 1 47.12 -57.33 31.62
CA MET A 1 47.55 -58.46 30.77
C MET A 1 47.87 -57.93 29.38
N SER A 2 48.87 -58.53 28.71
CA SER A 2 49.11 -58.53 27.25
C SER A 2 48.78 -57.27 26.41
N SER A 3 49.62 -56.67 25.58
CA SER A 3 51.07 -56.73 25.27
C SER A 3 51.21 -56.27 23.80
N TRP A 4 52.15 -55.36 23.54
CA TRP A 4 52.92 -55.28 22.28
C TRP A 4 52.21 -54.69 21.03
N SER A 5 52.87 -53.95 20.13
CA SER A 5 54.30 -53.56 20.06
C SER A 5 54.59 -52.53 18.97
N LEU A 6 55.55 -51.60 19.22
CA LEU A 6 56.44 -50.88 18.26
C LEU A 6 55.78 -49.98 17.18
N ALA A 7 56.36 -48.85 16.74
CA ALA A 7 57.45 -47.98 17.22
C ALA A 7 57.21 -46.60 16.55
N SER A 8 57.19 -45.43 17.19
CA SER A 8 58.13 -44.79 18.13
C SER A 8 59.41 -44.22 17.48
N THR A 9 59.42 -42.87 17.39
CA THR A 9 60.51 -41.96 17.85
C THR A 9 61.80 -41.85 17.02
N CYS A 10 62.60 -40.78 17.08
CA CYS A 10 62.72 -39.57 17.95
C CYS A 10 63.36 -38.43 17.09
N SER A 11 63.60 -37.17 17.45
CA SER A 11 63.41 -36.26 18.60
C SER A 11 63.76 -34.82 18.08
N SER A 12 63.55 -33.67 18.74
CA SER A 12 63.39 -33.35 20.17
C SER A 12 62.89 -31.90 20.37
N SER A 13 62.18 -31.68 21.50
CA SER A 13 62.28 -30.52 22.43
C SER A 13 61.79 -29.11 22.02
N LEU A 14 61.16 -28.30 22.90
CA LEU A 14 60.68 -28.51 24.29
C LEU A 14 59.71 -27.37 24.73
N SER A 15 58.80 -27.67 25.68
CA SER A 15 58.14 -26.77 26.67
C SER A 15 57.29 -25.56 26.21
N SER A 16 56.17 -25.19 26.86
CA SER A 16 55.39 -25.82 27.95
C SER A 16 54.02 -25.13 28.15
N SER A 17 53.00 -25.91 28.52
CA SER A 17 51.60 -25.51 28.83
C SER A 17 51.38 -25.53 30.39
N PRO A 18 50.18 -25.67 31.04
CA PRO A 18 48.78 -25.76 30.54
C PRO A 18 47.62 -25.16 31.43
N SER A 19 46.35 -25.40 30.99
CA SER A 19 45.17 -25.93 31.77
C SER A 19 44.24 -24.99 32.57
N LEU A 20 42.92 -25.25 32.79
CA LEU A 20 41.94 -26.28 32.29
C LEU A 20 40.44 -25.88 32.50
N LEU A 21 39.50 -26.74 32.07
CA LEU A 21 38.01 -26.62 32.02
C LEU A 21 37.21 -27.14 33.25
N SER A 22 35.86 -26.93 33.18
CA SER A 22 34.71 -27.71 33.74
C SER A 22 33.94 -27.05 34.93
N SER A 23 32.61 -27.23 35.18
CA SER A 23 31.56 -28.15 34.65
C SER A 23 30.10 -27.72 35.02
N LEU A 24 29.11 -28.11 34.18
CA LEU A 24 27.71 -28.58 34.42
C LEU A 24 26.66 -27.91 35.35
N ILE A 25 25.57 -27.40 34.72
CA ILE A 25 24.10 -27.65 34.90
C ILE A 25 23.50 -28.06 36.28
N SER A 26 22.54 -27.27 36.84
CA SER A 26 21.15 -27.69 37.22
C SER A 26 20.30 -26.67 38.03
N SER A 27 18.97 -26.73 37.82
CA SER A 27 17.84 -26.38 38.73
C SER A 27 17.21 -24.98 38.76
N LEU A 28 15.87 -24.97 38.79
CA LEU A 28 14.93 -23.84 38.77
C LEU A 28 14.42 -23.40 40.17
N CYS A 29 13.80 -22.22 40.20
CA CYS A 29 12.57 -21.88 40.95
C CYS A 29 12.56 -21.75 42.50
N LEU A 30 12.41 -20.51 43.03
CA LEU A 30 11.17 -19.98 43.66
C LEU A 30 11.38 -18.71 44.53
N TYR A 31 10.40 -17.79 44.44
CA TYR A 31 9.87 -16.86 45.48
C TYR A 31 10.65 -15.66 46.05
N SER A 32 10.26 -14.48 45.54
CA SER A 32 9.49 -13.42 46.23
C SER A 32 9.88 -12.86 47.61
N CYS A 33 10.01 -11.52 47.62
CA CYS A 33 9.61 -10.55 48.66
C CYS A 33 10.12 -10.67 50.11
N ARG A 34 10.90 -9.66 50.55
CA ARG A 34 10.47 -8.80 51.67
C ARG A 34 11.18 -7.44 51.77
N VAL A 35 10.37 -6.41 52.00
CA VAL A 35 10.75 -5.05 52.41
C VAL A 35 11.21 -5.04 53.88
N ALA A 36 12.25 -4.26 54.24
CA ALA A 36 12.23 -3.35 55.41
C ALA A 36 13.56 -2.62 55.74
N ARG A 37 13.46 -1.28 55.74
CA ARG A 37 13.94 -0.33 56.78
C ARG A 37 15.40 0.17 56.86
N THR A 38 15.49 1.46 56.49
CA THR A 38 16.06 2.60 57.26
C THR A 38 17.56 2.77 57.43
N ARG A 39 18.05 3.95 57.01
CA ARG A 39 18.74 4.91 57.90
C ARG A 39 18.41 6.36 57.53
N THR A 40 18.32 7.20 58.56
CA THR A 40 17.93 8.62 58.55
C THR A 40 19.13 9.56 58.75
N ALA A 41 18.88 10.87 58.58
CA ALA A 41 19.67 12.06 58.98
C ALA A 41 20.26 12.87 57.79
N ALA A 42 20.32 14.20 57.79
CA ALA A 42 19.64 15.23 58.63
C ALA A 42 19.75 16.61 57.94
N ARG A 43 19.01 17.63 58.42
CA ARG A 43 18.93 18.99 57.86
C ARG A 43 19.25 20.03 58.94
N ALA A 44 20.17 20.98 58.68
CA ALA A 44 20.47 22.24 59.41
C ALA A 44 21.76 22.86 58.80
N SER A 45 22.07 24.17 58.79
CA SER A 45 21.35 25.44 58.98
C SER A 45 22.36 26.61 58.82
N ASP A 46 22.08 27.66 58.01
CA ASP A 46 22.53 29.10 58.07
C ASP A 46 24.00 29.52 58.47
N PRO A 47 24.44 30.80 58.28
CA PRO A 47 24.28 31.72 57.14
C PRO A 47 25.58 32.54 56.80
N ALA A 48 25.44 33.55 55.91
CA ALA A 48 26.14 34.87 55.87
C ALA A 48 27.29 35.18 54.88
N CYS A 49 27.32 36.48 54.51
CA CYS A 49 28.38 37.31 53.90
C CYS A 49 28.56 37.42 52.36
N LEU A 50 27.98 38.51 51.85
CA LEU A 50 28.30 39.36 50.67
C LEU A 50 29.78 39.85 50.63
N PRO A 51 30.30 40.60 49.60
CA PRO A 51 29.56 41.47 48.64
C PRO A 51 30.10 41.65 47.18
N ARG A 52 29.35 42.50 46.42
CA ARG A 52 29.69 43.22 45.16
C ARG A 52 29.65 42.40 43.85
N GLU A 53 29.21 42.90 42.69
CA GLU A 53 28.53 44.13 42.19
C GLU A 53 28.02 43.80 40.74
N PHE A 54 27.14 44.48 40.01
CA PHE A 54 26.40 45.78 40.11
C PHE A 54 25.02 45.64 39.37
N SER A 55 24.15 46.67 39.40
CA SER A 55 22.88 46.82 38.66
C SER A 55 23.05 46.98 37.12
N SER A 56 22.14 46.65 36.19
CA SER A 56 20.66 46.75 36.05
C SER A 56 20.07 48.14 35.72
N SER A 57 19.03 48.16 34.87
CA SER A 57 18.05 49.26 34.59
C SER A 57 18.53 50.48 33.78
N ALA A 58 17.69 51.30 33.11
CA ALA A 58 16.37 51.10 32.48
C ALA A 58 15.91 52.38 31.70
N CYS A 59 14.80 52.26 30.94
CA CYS A 59 13.79 53.29 30.63
C CYS A 59 14.01 54.45 29.62
N SER A 60 12.87 54.85 29.04
CA SER A 60 12.51 56.16 28.46
C SER A 60 12.99 56.47 27.02
N ALA A 61 12.25 57.11 26.10
CA ALA A 61 10.83 57.37 25.75
C ALA A 61 10.82 58.50 24.67
N ILE A 62 9.65 58.87 24.11
CA ILE A 62 9.37 60.09 23.29
C ILE A 62 9.90 60.05 21.83
N ALA A 63 9.37 60.76 20.82
CA ALA A 63 8.01 60.86 20.23
C ALA A 63 8.01 61.81 18.99
N LYS A 64 6.97 61.71 18.13
CA LYS A 64 6.44 62.71 17.15
C LYS A 64 7.11 62.97 15.78
N SER A 65 6.22 63.40 14.87
CA SER A 65 6.36 64.05 13.54
C SER A 65 6.86 63.19 12.37
N SER A 66 6.31 63.13 11.14
CA SER A 66 5.20 63.77 10.36
C SER A 66 5.68 64.56 9.12
N SER A 67 5.56 63.98 7.91
CA SER A 67 5.29 64.67 6.62
C SER A 67 5.48 63.74 5.40
N GLY A 68 4.52 63.69 4.48
CA GLY A 68 4.79 63.46 3.04
C GLY A 68 4.64 64.80 2.28
N PRO A 69 4.30 64.85 0.98
CA PRO A 69 4.32 63.85 -0.12
C PRO A 69 5.09 64.48 -1.33
N PRO A 70 4.68 64.53 -2.65
CA PRO A 70 3.71 63.77 -3.48
C PRO A 70 4.14 63.45 -4.96
N TYR A 71 3.20 62.87 -5.74
CA TYR A 71 3.09 62.81 -7.23
C TYR A 71 3.94 61.78 -8.03
N SER A 72 3.51 61.27 -9.20
CA SER A 72 2.35 61.61 -10.08
C SER A 72 1.66 60.41 -10.76
N LEU A 73 0.35 60.54 -11.03
CA LEU A 73 -0.41 59.76 -12.02
C LEU A 73 -0.11 60.19 -13.46
N GLN A 74 -0.38 59.30 -14.43
CA GLN A 74 -1.00 59.71 -15.70
C GLN A 74 -2.05 58.67 -16.18
N THR A 75 -3.16 59.21 -16.68
CA THR A 75 -4.35 58.52 -17.20
C THR A 75 -4.48 58.74 -18.71
N LEU A 76 -5.36 57.97 -19.38
CA LEU A 76 -6.30 58.32 -20.49
C LEU A 76 -6.73 56.99 -21.16
N ASP A 77 -8.00 56.57 -21.06
CA ASP A 77 -9.13 56.83 -21.99
C ASP A 77 -9.02 56.10 -23.36
N GLY A 78 -10.05 55.42 -23.90
CA GLY A 78 -11.41 55.16 -23.39
C GLY A 78 -12.29 54.26 -24.31
N LYS A 79 -13.47 53.89 -23.77
CA LYS A 79 -14.79 53.39 -24.30
C LYS A 79 -15.12 53.51 -25.82
N PRO A 80 -16.26 52.96 -26.38
CA PRO A 80 -17.47 52.40 -25.71
C PRO A 80 -18.24 51.17 -26.34
N LEU A 81 -19.29 50.70 -25.61
CA LEU A 81 -20.60 50.12 -26.08
C LEU A 81 -20.62 48.71 -26.76
N THR A 82 -21.68 47.86 -26.69
CA THR A 82 -23.11 47.97 -26.25
C THR A 82 -23.66 46.70 -25.53
N SER A 83 -24.65 46.89 -24.62
CA SER A 83 -25.91 46.10 -24.38
C SER A 83 -25.91 44.56 -24.17
N SER A 84 -26.84 43.93 -23.43
CA SER A 84 -27.80 44.33 -22.38
C SER A 84 -28.62 43.10 -21.91
N ASN A 85 -28.92 42.96 -20.61
CA ASN A 85 -30.30 42.76 -20.10
C ASN A 85 -30.34 42.61 -18.57
N ASN A 86 -31.18 43.43 -17.92
CA ASN A 86 -31.58 43.28 -16.51
C ASN A 86 -32.72 42.23 -16.43
N SER A 87 -32.99 41.52 -15.34
CA SER A 87 -33.61 42.02 -14.08
C SER A 87 -34.19 40.80 -13.29
N PRO A 88 -34.79 40.93 -12.08
CA PRO A 88 -34.10 41.36 -10.85
C PRO A 88 -34.52 40.58 -9.56
N LEU A 89 -33.82 40.87 -8.45
CA LEU A 89 -34.32 40.90 -7.04
C LEU A 89 -35.06 39.68 -6.42
N SER A 90 -34.51 39.13 -5.33
CA SER A 90 -34.78 39.68 -3.99
C SER A 90 -33.83 39.11 -2.92
N ALA A 91 -33.52 39.92 -1.91
CA ALA A 91 -32.79 39.48 -0.71
C ALA A 91 -33.78 39.28 0.44
N ARG A 92 -33.59 38.22 1.25
CA ARG A 92 -34.25 38.08 2.56
C ARG A 92 -33.27 37.61 3.62
N THR A 93 -33.09 38.46 4.62
CA THR A 93 -32.43 38.18 5.90
C THR A 93 -33.11 37.01 6.60
N LEU A 94 -32.32 36.04 7.09
CA LEU A 94 -32.80 34.99 8.00
C LEU A 94 -32.36 35.34 9.42
N ALA A 95 -33.31 35.65 10.30
CA ALA A 95 -33.08 35.79 11.73
C ALA A 95 -33.41 34.45 12.42
N ILE A 96 -32.45 33.92 13.16
CA ILE A 96 -32.61 32.69 13.95
C ILE A 96 -33.51 33.02 15.15
N THR A 97 -34.62 32.29 15.32
CA THR A 97 -35.43 32.33 16.54
C THR A 97 -35.59 30.91 17.08
N THR A 98 -35.02 30.66 18.25
CA THR A 98 -35.14 29.38 18.96
C THR A 98 -36.46 29.31 19.71
N THR A 99 -37.23 28.24 19.51
CA THR A 99 -38.37 27.93 20.38
C THR A 99 -38.37 26.45 20.74
N SER A 100 -38.11 26.18 22.01
CA SER A 100 -38.25 24.86 22.63
C SER A 100 -39.73 24.49 22.71
N THR A 101 -40.08 23.22 22.47
CA THR A 101 -41.33 22.67 22.98
C THR A 101 -41.21 21.18 23.24
N ARG A 102 -41.19 20.80 24.53
CA ARG A 102 -41.40 19.41 24.96
C ARG A 102 -42.76 18.90 24.44
N ARG A 103 -42.84 17.63 24.03
CA ARG A 103 -44.11 16.88 24.01
C ARG A 103 -43.99 15.59 24.79
N THR A 104 -44.92 15.43 25.72
CA THR A 104 -45.05 14.31 26.64
C THR A 104 -45.76 13.13 25.97
N PHE A 105 -45.48 11.92 26.43
CA PHE A 105 -46.23 10.72 26.06
C PHE A 105 -47.69 10.79 26.52
N VAL A 106 -48.62 10.29 25.70
CA VAL A 106 -49.98 9.89 26.10
C VAL A 106 -50.36 8.60 25.36
N THR A 107 -50.86 7.62 26.12
CA THR A 107 -51.33 6.30 25.66
C THR A 107 -52.85 6.23 25.63
N ALA A 108 -53.43 5.73 24.52
CA ALA A 108 -54.80 5.17 24.43
C ALA A 108 -54.90 4.36 23.11
N GLN A 109 -54.98 3.03 23.16
CA GLN A 109 -56.21 2.21 23.19
C GLN A 109 -57.07 2.20 21.91
N THR A 110 -56.87 1.13 21.12
CA THR A 110 -57.87 0.26 20.47
C THR A 110 -59.27 0.80 20.13
N THR A 111 -59.66 0.66 18.86
CA THR A 111 -61.03 0.26 18.49
C THR A 111 -61.02 -0.67 17.26
N THR A 112 -61.98 -1.60 17.23
CA THR A 112 -62.07 -2.74 16.29
C THR A 112 -63.16 -2.52 15.24
N THR A 113 -62.97 -3.03 14.01
CA THR A 113 -64.08 -3.39 13.10
C THR A 113 -63.73 -4.60 12.24
N ASN A 114 -64.67 -5.55 12.14
CA ASN A 114 -64.55 -6.82 11.41
C ASN A 114 -65.03 -6.70 9.95
N ASN A 115 -64.45 -7.53 9.07
CA ASN A 115 -65.11 -8.37 8.05
C ASN A 115 -64.05 -8.93 7.05
N SER A 116 -64.18 -10.11 6.42
CA SER A 116 -64.85 -11.37 6.77
C SER A 116 -64.52 -12.44 5.70
N ILE A 117 -64.02 -13.60 6.14
CA ILE A 117 -64.17 -14.94 5.51
C ILE A 117 -63.53 -15.19 4.13
N GLY A 118 -62.67 -16.22 4.09
CA GLY A 118 -62.16 -16.89 2.88
C GLY A 118 -61.38 -18.16 3.28
N THR A 119 -62.08 -19.27 3.51
CA THR A 119 -61.52 -20.51 4.08
C THR A 119 -60.92 -21.46 3.03
N ALA A 120 -59.71 -21.96 3.29
CA ALA A 120 -59.21 -23.22 2.72
C ALA A 120 -58.35 -23.95 3.77
N THR A 121 -58.72 -25.20 4.08
CA THR A 121 -58.09 -26.04 5.11
C THR A 121 -57.10 -27.04 4.50
N ALA A 122 -55.90 -27.16 5.07
CA ALA A 122 -55.02 -28.32 4.86
C ALA A 122 -54.28 -28.68 6.16
N THR A 123 -54.43 -29.94 6.56
CA THR A 123 -54.13 -30.55 7.85
C THR A 123 -52.65 -30.53 8.26
N LEU A 124 -52.39 -30.22 9.55
CA LEU A 124 -51.13 -30.52 10.23
C LEU A 124 -51.16 -31.92 10.85
N ALA A 125 -50.06 -32.67 10.74
CA ALA A 125 -49.82 -33.91 11.48
C ALA A 125 -48.54 -33.78 12.32
N GLN A 126 -48.59 -34.27 13.56
CA GLN A 126 -47.50 -34.27 14.54
C GLN A 126 -46.91 -35.69 14.72
N PRO A 127 -45.71 -35.83 15.32
CA PRO A 127 -44.80 -36.94 15.02
C PRO A 127 -44.91 -38.17 15.94
N SER A 128 -44.27 -39.27 15.50
CA SER A 128 -44.06 -40.51 16.28
C SER A 128 -42.55 -40.79 16.47
N PRO A 129 -42.12 -41.48 17.56
CA PRO A 129 -40.71 -41.52 17.99
C PRO A 129 -39.97 -42.86 17.71
N GLU A 130 -38.72 -42.95 18.23
CA GLU A 130 -37.79 -44.11 18.28
C GLU A 130 -36.86 -44.29 17.04
N ARG A 131 -35.58 -44.71 17.14
CA ARG A 131 -34.59 -44.92 18.23
C ARG A 131 -33.15 -44.84 17.62
N PRO A 132 -32.04 -44.81 18.39
CA PRO A 132 -30.73 -44.39 17.87
C PRO A 132 -29.95 -45.49 17.11
N MET A 133 -29.16 -45.09 16.12
CA MET A 133 -28.14 -45.95 15.48
C MET A 133 -26.75 -45.71 16.07
N THR A 134 -26.16 -46.77 16.64
CA THR A 134 -24.73 -46.90 16.92
C THR A 134 -23.95 -47.19 15.64
N VAL A 135 -22.80 -46.53 15.45
CA VAL A 135 -21.86 -46.82 14.36
C VAL A 135 -20.69 -47.63 14.94
N ASP A 136 -20.46 -48.84 14.40
CA ASP A 136 -19.37 -49.74 14.79
C ASP A 136 -18.27 -49.72 13.70
N TYR A 137 -17.01 -49.67 14.12
CA TYR A 137 -15.84 -49.49 13.24
C TYR A 137 -15.16 -50.85 13.00
N ARG A 138 -14.97 -51.27 11.74
CA ARG A 138 -14.20 -52.49 11.42
C ARG A 138 -13.25 -52.31 10.24
N GLU A 139 -11.98 -52.63 10.49
CA GLU A 139 -10.94 -52.84 9.48
C GLU A 139 -11.18 -54.13 8.67
N PRO A 140 -10.69 -54.21 7.41
CA PRO A 140 -10.46 -55.47 6.71
C PRO A 140 -8.98 -55.87 6.71
N LYS A 141 -8.68 -57.08 7.18
CA LYS A 141 -7.36 -57.73 7.04
C LYS A 141 -7.22 -58.53 5.74
N ARG A 142 -5.96 -58.69 5.32
CA ARG A 142 -5.46 -59.45 4.15
C ARG A 142 -5.98 -60.89 4.01
N ALA A 143 -5.97 -61.39 2.77
CA ALA A 143 -5.78 -62.82 2.45
C ALA A 143 -4.55 -63.00 1.52
N ARG A 144 -3.97 -64.21 1.50
CA ARG A 144 -2.82 -64.65 0.69
C ARG A 144 -3.23 -65.78 -0.26
N THR A 145 -2.44 -65.99 -1.32
CA THR A 145 -1.78 -67.25 -1.77
C THR A 145 -0.68 -66.82 -2.77
N ASP A 146 0.60 -67.18 -2.64
CA ASP A 146 1.23 -68.47 -3.01
C ASP A 146 1.13 -68.71 -4.55
N GLU A 147 2.17 -69.00 -5.34
CA GLU A 147 3.31 -69.92 -5.14
C GLU A 147 4.55 -69.60 -6.07
N ASP A 148 5.67 -70.33 -5.85
CA ASP A 148 6.80 -70.66 -6.75
C ASP A 148 8.02 -69.73 -7.10
N MET A 149 9.15 -70.43 -7.29
CA MET A 149 10.58 -70.07 -7.53
C MET A 149 11.18 -71.17 -8.46
N PRO A 150 12.47 -71.18 -8.91
CA PRO A 150 13.58 -70.20 -8.85
C PRO A 150 14.39 -70.03 -10.19
N HIS A 151 15.53 -69.32 -10.11
CA HIS A 151 16.79 -69.43 -10.92
C HIS A 151 17.15 -68.43 -12.06
N ALA A 152 17.94 -67.41 -11.65
CA ALA A 152 19.31 -67.10 -12.11
C ALA A 152 19.70 -67.00 -13.61
N ASN A 153 20.03 -65.76 -14.08
CA ASN A 153 21.42 -65.29 -14.30
C ASN A 153 21.48 -63.95 -15.08
N GLY A 154 22.50 -63.10 -14.80
CA GLY A 154 23.16 -62.35 -15.89
C GLY A 154 23.20 -60.81 -15.93
N VAL A 155 24.00 -60.17 -15.07
CA VAL A 155 24.95 -59.07 -15.39
C VAL A 155 24.46 -57.66 -15.85
N ASN A 156 24.82 -56.66 -15.01
CA ASN A 156 25.14 -55.23 -15.24
C ASN A 156 24.13 -54.22 -15.86
N GLY A 157 23.95 -53.12 -15.13
CA GLY A 157 23.38 -51.85 -15.64
C GLY A 157 22.97 -50.91 -14.51
N THR A 158 23.86 -50.01 -14.08
CA THR A 158 23.58 -49.02 -13.01
C THR A 158 22.63 -47.92 -13.49
N ASN A 159 21.58 -47.63 -12.72
CA ASN A 159 21.09 -46.27 -12.40
C ASN A 159 19.90 -46.34 -11.42
N GLY A 160 20.08 -45.85 -10.20
CA GLY A 160 19.03 -45.75 -9.18
C GLY A 160 18.45 -44.34 -9.13
N VAL A 161 17.13 -44.22 -9.36
CA VAL A 161 16.39 -42.95 -9.40
C VAL A 161 15.79 -42.60 -8.03
N ASN A 162 15.76 -41.28 -7.77
CA ASN A 162 14.90 -40.45 -6.91
C ASN A 162 13.68 -41.06 -6.18
N GLY A 163 13.22 -40.35 -5.14
CA GLY A 163 11.86 -40.54 -4.63
C GLY A 163 11.38 -39.62 -3.51
N VAL A 164 11.56 -38.29 -3.61
CA VAL A 164 10.79 -37.32 -2.79
C VAL A 164 9.85 -36.55 -3.72
N ASN A 165 8.57 -36.50 -3.35
CA ASN A 165 7.49 -36.07 -4.26
C ASN A 165 7.43 -34.55 -4.41
N GLY A 166 7.64 -34.07 -5.65
CA GLY A 166 7.09 -32.78 -6.09
C GLY A 166 5.63 -32.93 -6.50
N VAL A 167 4.82 -31.90 -6.27
CA VAL A 167 3.40 -31.89 -6.68
C VAL A 167 3.30 -31.39 -8.12
N ASP A 168 2.69 -32.21 -8.98
CA ASP A 168 2.46 -31.89 -10.39
C ASP A 168 1.29 -30.91 -10.58
N LEU A 169 1.48 -29.90 -11.42
CA LEU A 169 0.44 -28.98 -11.89
C LEU A 169 0.31 -29.09 -13.41
N SER A 170 -0.22 -30.22 -13.85
CA SER A 170 -0.60 -30.46 -15.23
C SER A 170 -2.09 -30.16 -15.46
N ASP A 171 -2.42 -28.90 -15.80
CA ASP A 171 -3.72 -28.56 -16.39
C ASP A 171 -3.52 -27.86 -17.75
N LYS A 172 -3.70 -28.63 -18.83
CA LYS A 172 -3.61 -28.16 -20.22
C LYS A 172 -5.01 -27.93 -20.76
N GLY A 173 -5.42 -26.67 -20.90
CA GLY A 173 -6.81 -26.39 -21.26
C GLY A 173 -7.15 -25.06 -21.95
N ASN A 174 -6.19 -24.19 -22.29
CA ASN A 174 -6.50 -23.07 -23.21
C ASN A 174 -5.26 -22.53 -23.93
N THR A 175 -4.95 -23.12 -25.09
CA THR A 175 -4.06 -22.49 -26.06
C THR A 175 -4.77 -21.27 -26.65
N VAL A 176 -4.47 -20.08 -26.12
CA VAL A 176 -4.69 -18.84 -26.88
C VAL A 176 -3.89 -18.99 -28.18
N ASN A 177 -4.55 -18.81 -29.32
CA ASN A 177 -3.90 -18.96 -30.62
C ASN A 177 -2.67 -18.05 -30.67
N GLY A 178 -1.50 -18.65 -30.86
CA GLY A 178 -0.29 -17.90 -31.15
C GLY A 178 -0.50 -17.15 -32.46
N GLY A 179 -0.74 -15.84 -32.37
CA GLY A 179 -0.70 -14.96 -33.53
C GLY A 179 0.69 -15.11 -34.16
N ALA A 180 0.73 -15.42 -35.46
CA ALA A 180 1.99 -15.65 -36.14
C ALA A 180 2.91 -14.44 -35.96
N HIS A 181 4.06 -14.65 -35.30
CA HIS A 181 5.08 -13.62 -35.20
C HIS A 181 5.46 -13.21 -36.63
N GLY A 182 5.24 -11.93 -36.95
CA GLY A 182 5.70 -11.36 -38.20
C GLY A 182 7.23 -11.49 -38.33
N PRO A 183 7.79 -11.44 -39.54
CA PRO A 183 9.23 -11.51 -39.73
C PRO A 183 9.93 -10.40 -38.92
N PHE A 184 11.02 -10.77 -38.25
CA PHE A 184 11.85 -9.86 -37.44
C PHE A 184 12.09 -8.52 -38.16
N ASN A 185 11.54 -7.44 -37.61
CA ASN A 185 11.81 -6.11 -38.11
C ASN A 185 12.92 -5.46 -37.27
N ALA A 186 14.02 -5.09 -37.93
CA ALA A 186 15.15 -4.42 -37.27
C ALA A 186 14.80 -3.03 -36.70
N GLU A 187 13.64 -2.48 -37.07
CA GLU A 187 13.12 -1.21 -36.54
C GLU A 187 12.28 -1.37 -35.25
N ASP A 188 11.98 -2.60 -34.80
CA ASP A 188 11.23 -2.79 -33.57
C ASP A 188 12.04 -2.39 -32.33
N TRP A 189 11.36 -1.72 -31.40
CA TRP A 189 11.90 -1.24 -30.13
C TRP A 189 11.07 -1.72 -28.95
N PHE A 190 11.74 -1.81 -27.80
CA PHE A 190 11.18 -2.29 -26.56
C PHE A 190 11.56 -1.38 -25.39
N ILE A 191 10.75 -1.42 -24.34
CA ILE A 191 11.00 -0.73 -23.08
C ILE A 191 10.93 -1.76 -21.95
N GLY A 192 11.97 -1.80 -21.12
CA GLY A 192 11.96 -2.58 -19.88
C GLY A 192 11.22 -1.82 -18.77
N SER A 193 10.62 -2.55 -17.83
CA SER A 193 10.05 -1.98 -16.62
C SER A 193 10.41 -2.84 -15.41
N VAL A 194 11.03 -2.23 -14.41
CA VAL A 194 11.12 -2.77 -13.05
C VAL A 194 9.81 -2.44 -12.33
N ASP A 195 9.20 -3.42 -11.67
CA ASP A 195 8.11 -3.21 -10.71
C ASP A 195 8.46 -3.84 -9.37
N GLN A 196 8.92 -3.01 -8.44
CA GLN A 196 9.34 -3.39 -7.10
C GLN A 196 8.14 -3.28 -6.15
N GLY A 197 7.31 -4.33 -6.12
CA GLY A 197 6.15 -4.40 -5.22
C GLY A 197 6.53 -4.80 -3.79
N THR A 198 5.58 -4.73 -2.86
CA THR A 198 5.80 -5.04 -1.43
C THR A 198 6.11 -6.51 -1.13
N THR A 199 5.67 -7.45 -1.98
CA THR A 199 5.88 -8.90 -1.77
C THR A 199 6.66 -9.57 -2.90
N SER A 200 6.87 -8.87 -4.02
CA SER A 200 7.64 -9.39 -5.15
C SER A 200 8.18 -8.29 -6.05
N SER A 201 9.36 -8.53 -6.59
CA SER A 201 9.97 -7.74 -7.65
C SER A 201 9.64 -8.39 -9.00
N ARG A 202 9.48 -7.56 -10.04
CA ARG A 202 9.28 -7.99 -11.43
C ARG A 202 10.17 -7.19 -12.37
N PHE A 203 10.55 -7.83 -13.47
CA PHE A 203 10.99 -7.10 -14.67
C PHE A 203 10.19 -7.58 -15.88
N ILE A 204 9.71 -6.63 -16.68
CA ILE A 204 8.81 -6.87 -17.82
C ILE A 204 9.31 -6.08 -19.02
N ILE A 205 9.42 -6.72 -20.18
CA ILE A 205 9.81 -6.09 -21.44
C ILE A 205 8.55 -5.91 -22.31
N PHE A 206 8.23 -4.66 -22.63
CA PHE A 206 7.10 -4.28 -23.47
C PHE A 206 7.55 -3.92 -24.88
N ASN A 207 6.79 -4.35 -25.90
CA ASN A 207 6.96 -3.89 -27.28
C ASN A 207 6.32 -2.49 -27.51
N ARG A 208 6.53 -1.92 -28.70
CA ARG A 208 5.88 -0.69 -29.18
C ARG A 208 4.34 -0.66 -29.13
N ASN A 209 3.70 -1.83 -29.09
CA ASN A 209 2.26 -1.98 -28.97
C ASN A 209 1.82 -2.14 -27.50
N ALA A 210 2.71 -2.00 -26.51
CA ALA A 210 2.45 -2.25 -25.08
C ALA A 210 2.00 -3.69 -24.76
N ASP A 211 2.44 -4.68 -25.54
CA ASP A 211 2.31 -6.10 -25.21
C ASP A 211 3.56 -6.58 -24.46
N ILE A 212 3.37 -7.55 -23.55
CA ILE A 212 4.46 -8.21 -22.82
C ILE A 212 5.15 -9.20 -23.76
N VAL A 213 6.48 -9.12 -23.86
CA VAL A 213 7.33 -9.99 -24.69
C VAL A 213 8.11 -10.98 -23.83
N ALA A 214 8.59 -10.53 -22.68
CA ALA A 214 9.28 -11.34 -21.69
C ALA A 214 9.02 -10.78 -20.29
N SER A 215 9.03 -11.64 -19.28
CA SER A 215 8.80 -11.22 -17.90
C SER A 215 9.34 -12.22 -16.90
N HIS A 216 9.86 -11.73 -15.77
CA HIS A 216 10.18 -12.56 -14.61
C HIS A 216 9.67 -11.91 -13.33
N GLN A 217 9.38 -12.73 -12.31
CA GLN A 217 8.91 -12.32 -10.99
C GLN A 217 9.59 -13.17 -9.92
N ILE A 218 10.09 -12.51 -8.87
CA ILE A 218 10.65 -13.15 -7.67
C ILE A 218 9.93 -12.61 -6.44
N GLU A 219 9.43 -13.50 -5.57
CA GLU A 219 8.99 -13.15 -4.22
C GLU A 219 10.20 -13.07 -3.28
N PHE A 220 10.22 -12.12 -2.37
CA PHE A 220 11.32 -11.87 -1.42
C PHE A 220 10.81 -11.81 0.02
N GLU A 221 11.70 -11.96 1.00
CA GLU A 221 11.31 -12.08 2.40
C GLU A 221 10.66 -10.78 2.93
N ASN A 222 9.62 -10.94 3.75
CA ASN A 222 8.97 -9.86 4.46
C ASN A 222 9.22 -10.09 5.95
N HIS A 223 10.02 -9.22 6.59
CA HIS A 223 10.37 -9.39 8.00
C HIS A 223 9.36 -8.67 8.89
N TYR A 224 8.97 -9.34 9.97
CA TYR A 224 8.05 -8.81 10.98
C TYR A 224 8.67 -8.99 12.37
N PRO A 225 9.62 -8.13 12.79
CA PRO A 225 10.36 -8.30 14.04
C PRO A 225 9.44 -8.26 15.28
N GLU A 226 8.40 -7.42 15.23
CA GLU A 226 7.38 -7.28 16.26
C GLU A 226 5.99 -7.15 15.63
N SER A 227 4.94 -7.22 16.45
CA SER A 227 3.56 -7.02 15.99
C SER A 227 3.36 -5.62 15.44
N GLY A 228 2.88 -5.51 14.19
CA GLY A 228 2.67 -4.23 13.51
C GLY A 228 3.93 -3.58 12.93
N TRP A 229 5.10 -4.22 13.05
CA TRP A 229 6.33 -3.81 12.39
C TRP A 229 6.49 -4.57 11.07
N HIS A 230 6.99 -3.91 10.02
CA HIS A 230 7.21 -4.50 8.71
C HIS A 230 8.50 -3.93 8.09
N GLU A 231 9.44 -4.82 7.79
CA GLU A 231 10.78 -4.51 7.28
C GLU A 231 11.14 -5.34 6.05
N HIS A 232 12.00 -4.78 5.19
CA HIS A 232 12.68 -5.47 4.08
C HIS A 232 14.19 -5.22 4.18
N ASP A 233 15.02 -6.22 3.89
CA ASP A 233 16.45 -5.98 3.62
C ASP A 233 16.59 -5.16 2.32
N PRO A 234 17.27 -4.01 2.33
CA PRO A 234 17.49 -3.20 1.14
C PRO A 234 18.25 -3.91 0.01
N GLU A 235 19.12 -4.88 0.33
CA GLU A 235 19.87 -5.63 -0.67
C GLU A 235 18.97 -6.64 -1.41
N ASP A 236 18.08 -7.34 -0.70
CA ASP A 236 17.07 -8.25 -1.30
C ASP A 236 16.20 -7.54 -2.35
N LEU A 237 15.88 -6.26 -2.13
CA LEU A 237 15.13 -5.44 -3.11
C LEU A 237 15.92 -5.19 -4.41
N VAL A 238 17.26 -5.13 -4.33
CA VAL A 238 18.14 -4.93 -5.49
C VAL A 238 18.41 -6.24 -6.19
N ASP A 239 18.78 -7.27 -5.43
CA ASP A 239 19.15 -8.59 -5.96
C ASP A 239 17.95 -9.24 -6.66
N SER A 240 16.76 -9.21 -6.05
CA SER A 240 15.53 -9.71 -6.70
C SER A 240 15.14 -8.95 -7.96
N VAL A 241 15.49 -7.66 -8.08
CA VAL A 241 15.30 -6.87 -9.32
C VAL A 241 16.33 -7.24 -10.38
N GLN A 242 17.60 -7.42 -10.00
CA GLN A 242 18.66 -7.83 -10.92
C GLN A 242 18.40 -9.24 -11.48
N ASP A 243 18.07 -10.21 -10.64
CA ASP A 243 17.72 -11.56 -11.08
C ASP A 243 16.51 -11.57 -12.03
N CYS A 244 15.48 -10.75 -11.75
CA CYS A 244 14.35 -10.57 -12.67
C CYS A 244 14.77 -9.96 -14.00
N MET A 245 15.68 -8.98 -14.00
CA MET A 245 16.22 -8.37 -15.21
C MET A 245 17.00 -9.38 -16.06
N GLU A 246 17.89 -10.16 -15.46
CA GLU A 246 18.69 -11.16 -16.17
C GLU A 246 17.82 -12.27 -16.80
N GLU A 247 16.89 -12.87 -16.05
CA GLU A 247 16.07 -13.97 -16.57
C GLU A 247 15.05 -13.48 -17.64
N ALA A 248 14.46 -12.30 -17.47
CA ALA A 248 13.58 -11.73 -18.50
C ALA A 248 14.35 -11.31 -19.76
N VAL A 249 15.58 -10.80 -19.64
CA VAL A 249 16.44 -10.52 -20.81
C VAL A 249 16.87 -11.82 -21.49
N LYS A 250 17.17 -12.87 -20.72
CA LYS A 250 17.45 -14.20 -21.27
C LYS A 250 16.26 -14.71 -22.08
N GLN A 251 15.04 -14.70 -21.54
CA GLN A 251 13.81 -15.05 -22.26
C GLN A 251 13.58 -14.22 -23.53
N PHE A 252 13.97 -12.94 -23.51
CA PHE A 252 13.88 -12.03 -24.66
C PHE A 252 14.91 -12.37 -25.75
N THR A 253 16.15 -12.70 -25.37
CA THR A 253 17.19 -13.17 -26.31
C THR A 253 16.93 -14.58 -26.83
N ASP A 254 16.33 -15.47 -26.02
CA ASP A 254 15.91 -16.82 -26.43
C ASP A 254 14.81 -16.78 -27.52
N GLN A 255 14.05 -15.68 -27.60
CA GLN A 255 13.11 -15.38 -28.69
C GLN A 255 13.77 -14.76 -29.94
N GLY A 256 15.09 -14.52 -29.92
CA GLY A 256 15.86 -13.98 -31.04
C GLY A 256 15.93 -12.46 -31.12
N TYR A 257 15.45 -11.73 -30.10
CA TYR A 257 15.59 -10.27 -30.05
C TYR A 257 16.97 -9.83 -29.53
N SER A 258 17.41 -8.64 -29.93
CA SER A 258 18.71 -8.09 -29.52
C SER A 258 18.56 -7.07 -28.40
N ILE A 259 19.48 -7.08 -27.42
CA ILE A 259 19.42 -6.25 -26.20
C ILE A 259 19.40 -4.75 -26.54
N ASP A 260 20.10 -4.33 -27.58
CA ASP A 260 20.13 -2.96 -28.10
C ASP A 260 18.79 -2.48 -28.70
N GLN A 261 17.79 -3.36 -28.83
CA GLN A 261 16.39 -2.99 -29.11
C GLN A 261 15.65 -2.48 -27.86
N ILE A 262 16.12 -2.78 -26.64
CA ILE A 262 15.61 -2.23 -25.37
C ILE A 262 16.15 -0.80 -25.20
N LYS A 263 15.30 0.21 -25.42
CA LYS A 263 15.76 1.61 -25.55
C LYS A 263 15.90 2.35 -24.23
N ALA A 264 15.13 1.95 -23.22
CA ALA A 264 15.23 2.41 -21.85
C ALA A 264 14.50 1.48 -20.87
N ILE A 265 14.66 1.78 -19.59
CA ILE A 265 13.98 1.15 -18.46
C ILE A 265 13.14 2.19 -17.72
N GLY A 266 11.91 1.82 -17.38
CA GLY A 266 11.10 2.47 -16.35
C GLY A 266 11.25 1.77 -15.00
N ILE A 267 11.13 2.52 -13.91
CA ILE A 267 11.06 1.98 -12.56
C ILE A 267 9.73 2.36 -11.94
N THR A 268 9.04 1.39 -11.36
CA THR A 268 7.93 1.59 -10.44
C THR A 268 8.14 0.78 -9.17
N ASN A 269 7.63 1.30 -8.06
CA ASN A 269 7.97 0.84 -6.73
C ASN A 269 6.83 1.04 -5.72
N GLN A 270 6.78 0.18 -4.71
CA GLN A 270 6.04 0.45 -3.49
C GLN A 270 6.45 1.82 -2.92
N ARG A 271 5.46 2.66 -2.67
CA ARG A 271 5.64 4.03 -2.15
C ARG A 271 5.81 4.03 -0.63
N GLU A 272 6.11 5.21 -0.08
CA GLU A 272 6.31 5.51 1.35
C GLU A 272 7.48 4.79 2.07
N THR A 273 7.76 3.51 1.76
CA THR A 273 8.86 2.71 2.30
C THR A 273 10.18 3.47 2.23
N ILE A 274 10.80 3.70 3.38
CA ILE A 274 12.01 4.54 3.49
C ILE A 274 13.25 3.70 3.81
N LEU A 275 14.34 4.08 3.15
CA LEU A 275 15.66 3.47 3.29
C LEU A 275 16.67 4.52 3.78
N CYS A 276 17.62 4.07 4.60
CA CYS A 276 18.70 4.87 5.15
C CYS A 276 20.04 4.18 4.83
N TRP A 277 20.95 4.88 4.17
CA TRP A 277 22.29 4.37 3.83
C TRP A 277 23.37 5.41 4.07
N ASP A 278 24.61 4.93 4.13
CA ASP A 278 25.79 5.76 4.21
C ASP A 278 26.16 6.30 2.82
N LYS A 279 26.16 7.62 2.65
CA LYS A 279 26.38 8.27 1.34
C LYS A 279 27.80 8.13 0.79
N HIS A 280 28.76 7.66 1.59
CA HIS A 280 30.15 7.47 1.18
C HIS A 280 30.47 6.01 0.85
N THR A 281 29.88 5.06 1.59
CA THR A 281 30.09 3.62 1.36
C THR A 281 29.00 2.98 0.49
N GLY A 282 27.83 3.61 0.37
CA GLY A 282 26.65 3.08 -0.32
C GLY A 282 25.96 1.92 0.38
N LYS A 283 26.37 1.56 1.61
CA LYS A 283 25.80 0.46 2.37
C LYS A 283 24.57 0.89 3.19
N PRO A 284 23.52 0.06 3.27
CA PRO A 284 22.42 0.26 4.20
C PRO A 284 22.91 0.41 5.65
N LEU A 285 22.22 1.25 6.42
CA LEU A 285 22.46 1.43 7.86
C LEU A 285 21.51 0.60 8.73
N CYS A 286 20.38 0.19 8.16
CA CYS A 286 19.30 -0.59 8.76
C CYS A 286 18.43 -1.20 7.65
N ASN A 287 17.46 -2.03 8.03
CA ASN A 287 16.39 -2.45 7.12
C ASN A 287 15.55 -1.26 6.63
N ALA A 288 14.90 -1.43 5.48
CA ALA A 288 13.87 -0.51 5.01
C ALA A 288 12.61 -0.63 5.89
N VAL A 289 12.06 0.50 6.34
CA VAL A 289 10.79 0.50 7.11
C VAL A 289 9.63 0.62 6.11
N VAL A 290 8.85 -0.44 5.98
CA VAL A 290 7.90 -0.65 4.88
C VAL A 290 6.60 0.12 5.13
N TRP A 291 5.89 0.53 4.07
CA TRP A 291 4.70 1.37 4.18
C TRP A 291 3.61 0.93 5.19
N PRO A 292 3.27 -0.38 5.37
CA PRO A 292 2.24 -0.81 6.31
C PRO A 292 2.66 -0.72 7.79
N ASP A 293 3.93 -0.44 8.06
CA ASP A 293 4.48 -0.39 9.41
C ASP A 293 3.74 0.63 10.30
N THR A 294 3.43 0.20 11.52
CA THR A 294 2.65 0.95 12.52
C THR A 294 3.45 1.33 13.77
N ARG A 295 4.77 1.06 13.83
CA ARG A 295 5.64 1.38 14.99
C ARG A 295 5.67 2.88 15.31
N THR A 296 5.32 3.72 14.33
CA THR A 296 5.27 5.17 14.42
C THR A 296 3.99 5.73 15.04
N LYS A 297 3.04 4.88 15.48
CA LYS A 297 1.72 5.30 16.02
C LYS A 297 1.82 6.37 17.12
N ASP A 298 2.78 6.25 18.03
CA ASP A 298 2.91 7.18 19.16
C ASP A 298 3.63 8.47 18.77
N ILE A 299 4.54 8.43 17.77
CA ILE A 299 5.08 9.62 17.11
C ILE A 299 3.97 10.36 16.37
N VAL A 300 3.04 9.66 15.73
CA VAL A 300 1.87 10.27 15.07
C VAL A 300 0.94 10.93 16.09
N ARG A 301 0.70 10.30 17.25
CA ARG A 301 -0.05 10.88 18.37
C ARG A 301 0.63 12.16 18.89
N GLU A 302 1.94 12.13 19.10
CA GLU A 302 2.76 13.31 19.47
C GLU A 302 2.65 14.44 18.45
N LEU A 303 2.87 14.14 17.16
CA LEU A 303 2.86 15.14 16.09
C LEU A 303 1.48 15.77 15.89
N LYS A 304 0.39 15.03 16.09
CA LYS A 304 -0.99 15.59 16.03
C LYS A 304 -1.27 16.64 17.11
N LEU A 305 -0.48 16.66 18.20
CA LEU A 305 -0.58 17.65 19.28
C LEU A 305 0.43 18.80 19.15
N ARG A 306 1.29 18.77 18.13
CA ARG A 306 2.32 19.78 17.90
C ARG A 306 1.76 20.99 17.15
N GLU A 307 2.20 22.18 17.52
CA GLU A 307 1.85 23.43 16.81
C GLU A 307 2.23 23.34 15.32
N GLY A 308 1.32 23.72 14.42
CA GLY A 308 1.50 23.64 12.97
C GLY A 308 1.03 22.34 12.32
N ALA A 309 0.64 21.32 13.11
CA ALA A 309 0.15 20.04 12.60
C ALA A 309 -1.06 20.18 11.66
N GLU A 310 -1.88 21.21 11.87
CA GLU A 310 -3.06 21.54 11.05
C GLU A 310 -2.71 21.97 9.61
N LYS A 311 -1.50 22.49 9.38
CA LYS A 311 -1.03 22.96 8.06
C LYS A 311 -0.48 21.85 7.18
N ILE A 312 -0.02 20.73 7.77
CA ILE A 312 0.68 19.67 7.05
C ILE A 312 -0.11 19.17 5.82
N PRO A 313 -1.44 18.92 5.89
CA PRO A 313 -2.22 18.53 4.72
C PRO A 313 -2.32 19.63 3.64
N GLU A 314 -2.27 20.92 3.99
CA GLU A 314 -2.32 22.01 3.00
C GLU A 314 -0.99 22.17 2.25
N LEU A 315 0.13 21.87 2.91
CA LEU A 315 1.49 21.94 2.35
C LEU A 315 1.83 20.73 1.47
N CYS A 316 1.67 19.51 1.98
CA CYS A 316 2.08 18.27 1.29
C CYS A 316 0.94 17.39 0.77
N GLY A 317 -0.32 17.69 1.12
CA GLY A 317 -1.49 16.90 0.70
C GLY A 317 -1.78 15.66 1.54
N LEU A 318 -1.01 15.39 2.60
CA LEU A 318 -1.10 14.16 3.39
C LEU A 318 -1.39 14.44 4.88
N PRO A 319 -2.30 13.69 5.53
CA PRO A 319 -2.52 13.77 6.97
C PRO A 319 -1.41 13.06 7.76
N LEU A 320 -1.21 13.48 9.01
CA LEU A 320 -0.36 12.79 9.97
C LEU A 320 -0.93 11.40 10.29
N SER A 321 -0.24 10.37 9.81
CA SER A 321 -0.55 8.95 9.95
C SER A 321 0.75 8.14 9.97
N THR A 322 0.69 6.83 10.23
CA THR A 322 1.90 5.98 10.24
C THR A 322 2.49 5.73 8.84
N TYR A 323 1.73 6.05 7.80
CA TYR A 323 1.99 5.71 6.41
C TYR A 323 3.20 6.45 5.81
N PRO A 324 3.35 7.80 5.89
CA PRO A 324 4.39 8.53 5.17
C PRO A 324 5.81 8.28 5.67
N SER A 325 6.79 8.60 4.81
CA SER A 325 8.22 8.38 5.09
C SER A 325 8.76 9.23 6.24
N SER A 326 8.21 10.43 6.47
CA SER A 326 8.61 11.38 7.51
C SER A 326 8.67 10.76 8.91
N VAL A 327 7.56 10.18 9.37
CA VAL A 327 7.44 9.61 10.71
C VAL A 327 8.29 8.36 10.89
N LYS A 328 8.54 7.62 9.79
CA LYS A 328 9.46 6.47 9.76
C LYS A 328 10.91 6.92 9.91
N LEU A 329 11.32 8.01 9.24
CA LEU A 329 12.64 8.63 9.44
C LEU A 329 12.82 9.16 10.86
N MET A 330 11.82 9.88 11.40
CA MET A 330 11.85 10.36 12.78
C MET A 330 12.03 9.21 13.77
N TRP A 331 11.37 8.07 13.54
CA TRP A 331 11.56 6.88 14.37
C TRP A 331 13.00 6.35 14.27
N LEU A 332 13.55 6.22 13.07
CA LEU A 332 14.93 5.75 12.86
C LEU A 332 15.97 6.69 13.51
N LEU A 333 15.79 8.01 13.39
CA LEU A 333 16.67 9.01 14.03
C LEU A 333 16.60 8.97 15.56
N ARG A 334 15.44 8.60 16.13
CA ARG A 334 15.24 8.48 17.59
C ARG A 334 15.68 7.13 18.17
N ASN A 335 15.62 6.04 17.39
CA ASN A 335 15.74 4.67 17.91
C ASN A 335 16.85 3.81 17.28
N HIS A 336 17.46 4.22 16.16
CA HIS A 336 18.47 3.41 15.47
C HIS A 336 19.85 4.06 15.49
N GLU A 337 20.75 3.57 16.36
CA GLU A 337 22.07 4.17 16.64
C GLU A 337 22.89 4.47 15.38
N LEU A 338 22.95 3.53 14.41
CA LEU A 338 23.70 3.73 13.17
C LEU A 338 23.14 4.85 12.28
N VAL A 339 21.81 5.07 12.29
CA VAL A 339 21.16 6.13 11.51
C VAL A 339 21.37 7.47 12.20
N GLN A 340 21.18 7.53 13.52
CA GLN A 340 21.46 8.72 14.33
C GLN A 340 22.93 9.17 14.19
N LYS A 341 23.88 8.23 14.29
CA LYS A 341 25.31 8.53 14.13
C LYS A 341 25.64 9.02 12.72
N ALA A 342 25.12 8.37 11.69
CA ALA A 342 25.32 8.82 10.30
C ALA A 342 24.72 10.21 10.05
N TYR A 343 23.62 10.55 10.73
CA TYR A 343 23.00 11.87 10.65
C TYR A 343 23.86 12.96 11.31
N GLU A 344 24.34 12.75 12.53
CA GLU A 344 25.20 13.70 13.23
C GLU A 344 26.57 13.89 12.56
N GLU A 345 27.09 12.86 11.90
CA GLU A 345 28.32 12.94 11.09
C GLU A 345 28.08 13.51 9.67
N SER A 346 26.84 13.92 9.35
CA SER A 346 26.41 14.37 8.02
C SER A 346 26.66 13.36 6.88
N ARG A 347 26.68 12.06 7.18
CA ARG A 347 26.94 10.94 6.25
C ARG A 347 25.67 10.22 5.80
N LEU A 348 24.52 10.48 6.43
CA LEU A 348 23.23 9.87 6.08
C LEU A 348 22.76 10.31 4.68
N ALA A 349 22.34 9.35 3.87
CA ALA A 349 21.47 9.54 2.72
C ALA A 349 20.18 8.75 2.94
N ILE A 350 19.07 9.31 2.45
CA ILE A 350 17.75 8.66 2.50
C ILE A 350 17.11 8.59 1.12
N GLY A 351 16.08 7.78 1.02
CA GLY A 351 15.25 7.70 -0.18
C GLY A 351 14.10 6.72 -0.01
N THR A 352 13.11 6.85 -0.89
CA THR A 352 12.12 5.82 -1.17
C THR A 352 12.72 4.73 -2.07
N VAL A 353 11.99 3.64 -2.30
CA VAL A 353 12.50 2.47 -3.05
C VAL A 353 12.99 2.81 -4.46
N ASP A 354 12.31 3.71 -5.18
CA ASP A 354 12.79 4.27 -6.47
C ASP A 354 14.20 4.82 -6.36
N THR A 355 14.46 5.62 -5.33
CA THR A 355 15.73 6.30 -5.11
C THR A 355 16.83 5.29 -4.88
N TRP A 356 16.55 4.28 -4.05
CA TRP A 356 17.50 3.21 -3.75
C TRP A 356 17.83 2.37 -4.99
N LEU A 357 16.82 1.95 -5.76
CA LEU A 357 17.02 1.21 -6.99
C LEU A 357 17.80 2.02 -8.02
N VAL A 358 17.44 3.29 -8.27
CA VAL A 358 18.18 4.16 -9.20
C VAL A 358 19.63 4.32 -8.74
N TYR A 359 19.87 4.58 -7.46
CA TYR A 359 21.21 4.69 -6.89
C TYR A 359 22.03 3.41 -7.11
N ARG A 360 21.50 2.24 -6.72
CA ARG A 360 22.19 0.96 -6.78
C ARG A 360 22.40 0.45 -8.21
N LEU A 361 21.39 0.53 -9.07
CA LEU A 361 21.50 0.13 -10.48
C LEU A 361 22.47 1.02 -11.27
N ASN A 362 22.73 2.26 -10.84
CA ASN A 362 23.80 3.12 -11.38
C ASN A 362 25.21 2.81 -10.82
N GLY A 363 25.39 1.80 -9.97
CA GLY A 363 26.67 1.48 -9.34
C GLY A 363 26.90 2.16 -7.98
N GLY A 364 25.84 2.63 -7.33
CA GLY A 364 25.89 3.17 -5.96
C GLY A 364 26.82 4.37 -5.81
N ALA A 365 27.71 4.29 -4.81
CA ALA A 365 28.57 5.41 -4.40
C ALA A 365 29.52 5.91 -5.50
N GLU A 366 29.88 5.06 -6.47
CA GLU A 366 30.82 5.42 -7.55
C GLU A 366 30.23 6.44 -8.53
N ARG A 367 28.93 6.37 -8.83
CA ARG A 367 28.24 7.32 -9.71
C ARG A 367 27.32 8.30 -8.97
N ASN A 368 26.87 7.93 -7.77
CA ASN A 368 26.04 8.74 -6.88
C ASN A 368 24.81 9.39 -7.56
N VAL A 369 24.04 8.58 -8.30
CA VAL A 369 22.79 9.04 -8.93
C VAL A 369 21.67 9.02 -7.89
N HIS A 370 21.61 10.06 -7.07
CA HIS A 370 20.69 10.20 -5.94
C HIS A 370 19.50 11.08 -6.30
N VAL A 371 18.47 10.49 -6.91
CA VAL A 371 17.28 11.18 -7.44
C VAL A 371 15.99 10.45 -7.08
N THR A 372 14.88 11.17 -7.02
CA THR A 372 13.52 10.64 -6.86
C THR A 372 12.56 11.36 -7.80
N ASP A 373 11.46 10.73 -8.19
CA ASP A 373 10.43 11.40 -8.98
C ASP A 373 9.44 12.19 -8.11
N THR A 374 8.73 13.15 -8.71
CA THR A 374 7.70 13.94 -8.00
C THR A 374 6.58 13.11 -7.35
N THR A 375 6.22 11.94 -7.92
CA THR A 375 5.16 11.10 -7.36
C THR A 375 5.63 10.44 -6.08
N ASN A 376 6.82 9.80 -6.05
CA ASN A 376 7.42 9.28 -4.83
C ASN A 376 7.72 10.38 -3.81
N ALA A 377 8.31 11.51 -4.22
CA ALA A 377 8.60 12.64 -3.35
C ALA A 377 7.35 13.18 -2.64
N SER A 378 6.20 13.22 -3.31
CA SER A 378 4.92 13.64 -2.72
C SER A 378 4.43 12.76 -1.57
N ARG A 379 4.99 11.54 -1.41
CA ARG A 379 4.61 10.57 -0.37
C ARG A 379 5.41 10.70 0.92
N THR A 380 6.44 11.53 0.92
CA THR A 380 7.39 11.65 2.03
C THR A 380 6.92 12.55 3.17
N GLN A 381 5.95 13.44 2.93
CA GLN A 381 5.66 14.65 3.72
C GLN A 381 6.81 15.67 3.81
N PHE A 382 7.88 15.56 3.01
CA PHE A 382 8.91 16.60 2.93
C PHE A 382 8.75 17.54 1.73
N MET A 383 7.96 17.15 0.72
CA MET A 383 7.74 17.94 -0.49
C MET A 383 6.47 18.80 -0.37
N ASN A 384 6.56 20.08 -0.71
CA ASN A 384 5.40 20.93 -0.96
C ASN A 384 4.70 20.50 -2.25
N LEU A 385 3.41 20.20 -2.17
CA LEU A 385 2.63 19.66 -3.28
C LEU A 385 2.55 20.66 -4.44
N ARG A 386 2.51 21.97 -4.17
CA ARG A 386 2.38 23.03 -5.19
C ARG A 386 3.71 23.38 -5.85
N THR A 387 4.79 23.50 -5.05
CA THR A 387 6.10 23.89 -5.59
C THR A 387 6.89 22.73 -6.19
N ARG A 388 6.53 21.47 -5.86
CA ARG A 388 7.25 20.24 -6.21
C ARG A 388 8.72 20.23 -5.77
N LYS A 389 8.99 20.85 -4.63
CA LYS A 389 10.31 20.94 -3.99
C LYS A 389 10.17 20.56 -2.52
N TYR A 390 11.30 20.24 -1.89
CA TYR A 390 11.36 20.18 -0.43
C TYR A 390 10.94 21.53 0.16
N ASP A 391 10.25 21.46 1.30
CA ASP A 391 9.71 22.60 2.01
C ASP A 391 10.37 22.71 3.39
N ASP A 392 10.91 23.89 3.69
CA ASP A 392 11.62 24.12 4.95
C ASP A 392 10.65 24.05 6.17
N GLU A 393 9.38 24.46 6.02
CA GLU A 393 8.39 24.36 7.11
C GLU A 393 8.02 22.89 7.41
N LEU A 394 7.96 22.03 6.38
CA LEU A 394 7.78 20.59 6.55
C LEU A 394 9.00 19.94 7.19
N LEU A 395 10.21 20.24 6.68
CA LEU A 395 11.46 19.69 7.21
C LEU A 395 11.66 20.07 8.68
N ASP A 396 11.46 21.33 9.05
CA ASP A 396 11.53 21.80 10.45
C ASP A 396 10.47 21.14 11.34
N PHE A 397 9.24 20.96 10.84
CA PHE A 397 8.17 20.27 11.58
C PHE A 397 8.56 18.83 11.93
N PHE A 398 9.15 18.08 11.00
CA PHE A 398 9.63 16.71 11.28
C PHE A 398 11.04 16.68 11.94
N GLY A 399 11.69 17.82 12.13
CA GLY A 399 13.02 17.92 12.76
C GLY A 399 14.16 17.40 11.88
N VAL A 400 14.07 17.62 10.57
CA VAL A 400 15.00 17.10 9.56
C VAL A 400 15.83 18.23 8.95
N ASP A 401 16.99 18.53 9.54
CA ASP A 401 17.99 19.44 8.99
C ASP A 401 18.58 18.91 7.66
N PRO A 402 18.35 19.58 6.51
CA PRO A 402 18.82 19.15 5.19
C PRO A 402 20.33 19.33 4.97
N THR A 403 21.07 19.92 5.93
CA THR A 403 22.54 19.96 5.91
C THR A 403 23.15 18.67 6.47
N LYS A 404 22.41 17.94 7.32
CA LYS A 404 22.83 16.66 7.93
C LYS A 404 22.42 15.43 7.13
N VAL A 405 21.32 15.49 6.38
CA VAL A 405 20.86 14.38 5.52
C VAL A 405 20.93 14.75 4.05
N ALA A 406 21.49 13.85 3.23
CA ALA A 406 21.32 13.92 1.79
C ALA A 406 19.88 13.50 1.43
N LEU A 407 19.08 14.46 0.96
CA LEU A 407 17.78 14.22 0.35
C LEU A 407 17.97 13.95 -1.17
N PRO A 408 17.24 13.00 -1.77
CA PRO A 408 17.34 12.74 -3.19
C PRO A 408 16.84 13.95 -3.99
N LYS A 409 17.52 14.28 -5.09
CA LYS A 409 17.07 15.38 -5.95
C LYS A 409 15.75 14.99 -6.63
N ILE A 410 14.70 15.77 -6.37
CA ILE A 410 13.39 15.63 -7.01
C ILE A 410 13.52 15.99 -8.50
N VAL A 411 13.05 15.11 -9.38
CA VAL A 411 13.05 15.25 -10.83
C VAL A 411 11.71 14.81 -11.45
N THR A 412 11.53 15.06 -12.75
CA THR A 412 10.32 14.66 -13.48
C THR A 412 10.22 13.13 -13.64
N SER A 413 9.03 12.57 -13.49
CA SER A 413 8.69 11.15 -13.67
C SER A 413 9.07 10.58 -15.04
N SER A 414 9.22 11.43 -16.06
CA SER A 414 9.84 11.08 -17.35
C SER A 414 11.07 11.97 -17.58
N CYS A 415 12.26 11.37 -17.74
CA CYS A 415 13.50 12.12 -17.98
C CYS A 415 14.62 11.27 -18.63
N PRO A 416 15.12 11.61 -19.83
CA PRO A 416 16.09 10.77 -20.57
C PRO A 416 17.54 10.79 -20.08
N LYS A 417 17.83 11.42 -18.93
CA LYS A 417 19.20 11.66 -18.45
C LYS A 417 19.36 11.62 -16.93
N LEU A 418 18.42 12.16 -16.15
CA LEU A 418 18.65 12.42 -14.72
C LEU A 418 18.67 11.15 -13.85
N TYR A 419 18.04 10.06 -14.29
CA TYR A 419 18.12 8.74 -13.64
C TYR A 419 19.34 7.90 -14.08
N GLY A 420 20.19 8.41 -14.98
CA GLY A 420 21.40 7.73 -15.41
C GLY A 420 21.17 6.46 -16.25
N SER A 421 21.94 5.41 -15.98
CA SER A 421 22.00 4.18 -16.77
C SER A 421 22.46 3.00 -15.91
N ILE A 422 21.93 1.80 -16.19
CA ILE A 422 22.37 0.55 -15.56
C ILE A 422 23.90 0.40 -15.70
N ALA A 423 24.58 0.07 -14.59
CA ALA A 423 26.04 0.00 -14.55
C ALA A 423 26.64 -1.37 -14.95
N SER A 424 25.90 -2.46 -14.72
CA SER A 424 26.36 -3.85 -14.85
C SER A 424 25.23 -4.80 -15.27
N GLY A 425 25.54 -6.07 -15.52
CA GLY A 425 24.57 -7.07 -16.00
C GLY A 425 24.26 -6.96 -17.49
N SER A 426 23.30 -7.74 -17.97
CA SER A 426 22.91 -7.83 -19.38
C SER A 426 22.37 -6.50 -19.95
N LEU A 427 21.91 -5.59 -19.09
CA LEU A 427 21.39 -4.27 -19.48
C LEU A 427 22.38 -3.12 -19.26
N ALA A 428 23.67 -3.40 -19.02
CA ALA A 428 24.69 -2.38 -18.81
C ALA A 428 24.70 -1.30 -19.93
N GLY A 429 24.61 -0.04 -19.52
CA GLY A 429 24.53 1.13 -20.42
C GLY A 429 23.11 1.50 -20.87
N VAL A 430 22.10 0.64 -20.67
CA VAL A 430 20.69 0.99 -20.92
C VAL A 430 20.26 2.08 -19.94
N LYS A 431 19.56 3.10 -20.46
CA LYS A 431 19.13 4.26 -19.67
C LYS A 431 17.96 3.90 -18.77
N ILE A 432 17.99 4.42 -17.55
CA ILE A 432 16.77 4.59 -16.75
C ILE A 432 16.16 5.93 -17.21
N ALA A 433 14.89 5.93 -17.60
CA ALA A 433 14.27 7.10 -18.23
C ALA A 433 12.85 7.44 -17.71
N GLY A 434 12.24 6.53 -16.95
CA GLY A 434 10.95 6.74 -16.31
C GLY A 434 10.98 6.29 -14.86
N CYS A 435 10.30 7.02 -13.98
CA CYS A 435 10.11 6.65 -12.58
C CYS A 435 8.76 7.15 -12.07
N LEU A 436 7.97 6.26 -11.48
CA LEU A 436 6.65 6.55 -10.90
C LEU A 436 6.43 5.66 -9.68
N GLY A 437 5.84 6.18 -8.61
CA GLY A 437 5.35 5.34 -7.52
C GLY A 437 4.21 4.43 -8.01
N ASP A 438 4.13 3.20 -7.49
CA ASP A 438 3.26 2.12 -7.97
C ASP A 438 1.83 2.52 -8.36
N GLN A 439 1.10 3.17 -7.46
CA GLN A 439 -0.31 3.50 -7.71
C GLN A 439 -0.48 4.63 -8.74
N SER A 440 0.48 5.56 -8.80
CA SER A 440 0.60 6.57 -9.85
C SER A 440 0.95 5.93 -11.20
N SER A 441 1.85 4.95 -11.20
CA SER A 441 2.20 4.15 -12.38
C SER A 441 0.99 3.37 -12.92
N ALA A 442 0.21 2.73 -12.05
CA ALA A 442 -1.02 2.06 -12.47
C ALA A 442 -2.05 3.03 -13.10
N LEU A 443 -2.16 4.28 -12.62
CA LEU A 443 -3.01 5.30 -13.27
C LEU A 443 -2.51 5.65 -14.69
N VAL A 444 -1.20 5.76 -14.88
CA VAL A 444 -0.58 5.98 -16.20
C VAL A 444 -0.81 4.79 -17.12
N GLY A 445 -0.62 3.55 -16.63
CA GLY A 445 -0.85 2.33 -17.39
C GLY A 445 -2.31 2.11 -17.82
N GLN A 446 -3.26 2.59 -17.01
CA GLN A 446 -4.69 2.64 -17.32
C GLN A 446 -5.08 3.82 -18.25
N CYS A 447 -4.11 4.63 -18.69
CA CYS A 447 -4.31 5.85 -19.48
C CYS A 447 -5.24 6.88 -18.83
N GLY A 448 -5.19 7.00 -17.49
CA GLY A 448 -5.93 8.00 -16.70
C GLY A 448 -5.35 9.41 -16.83
N PHE A 449 -5.30 9.93 -18.06
CA PHE A 449 -4.61 11.19 -18.41
C PHE A 449 -5.50 12.44 -18.34
N GLN A 450 -6.82 12.27 -18.25
CA GLN A 450 -7.80 13.36 -18.22
C GLN A 450 -8.42 13.51 -16.82
N PRO A 451 -8.75 14.74 -16.38
CA PRO A 451 -9.50 14.97 -15.16
C PRO A 451 -10.81 14.18 -15.15
N GLY A 452 -11.12 13.52 -14.04
CA GLY A 452 -12.30 12.67 -13.90
C GLY A 452 -12.12 11.20 -14.22
N GLN A 453 -10.96 10.80 -14.77
CA GLN A 453 -10.61 9.39 -14.93
C GLN A 453 -10.07 8.82 -13.62
N ALA A 454 -10.59 7.66 -13.22
CA ALA A 454 -10.24 6.97 -12.00
C ALA A 454 -9.72 5.55 -12.30
N LYS A 455 -8.82 5.05 -11.44
CA LYS A 455 -8.45 3.63 -11.41
C LYS A 455 -8.57 3.07 -10.00
N ASN A 456 -8.83 1.76 -9.86
CA ASN A 456 -8.70 1.02 -8.61
C ASN A 456 -7.90 -0.28 -8.79
N THR A 457 -6.80 -0.40 -8.06
CA THR A 457 -5.96 -1.60 -8.01
C THR A 457 -6.40 -2.49 -6.85
N TYR A 458 -6.93 -3.68 -7.12
CA TYR A 458 -7.41 -4.63 -6.11
C TYR A 458 -6.33 -5.66 -5.74
N GLY A 459 -5.42 -5.29 -4.86
CA GLY A 459 -4.37 -6.16 -4.30
C GLY A 459 -4.72 -6.74 -2.93
N THR A 460 -3.74 -6.78 -2.02
CA THR A 460 -3.96 -7.12 -0.59
C THR A 460 -4.89 -6.10 0.08
N GLY A 461 -4.68 -4.81 -0.22
CA GLY A 461 -5.63 -3.72 -0.03
C GLY A 461 -6.27 -3.30 -1.36
N CYS A 462 -6.88 -2.12 -1.40
CA CYS A 462 -7.24 -1.46 -2.65
C CYS A 462 -6.73 -0.02 -2.67
N PHE A 463 -6.32 0.47 -3.84
CA PHE A 463 -5.79 1.82 -4.01
C PHE A 463 -6.44 2.51 -5.21
N LEU A 464 -7.29 3.48 -4.90
CA LEU A 464 -7.99 4.31 -5.86
C LEU A 464 -7.20 5.59 -6.10
N LEU A 465 -6.93 5.93 -7.36
CA LEU A 465 -6.46 7.26 -7.77
C LEU A 465 -7.47 7.88 -8.74
N TYR A 466 -7.68 9.18 -8.61
CA TYR A 466 -8.58 9.98 -9.43
C TYR A 466 -7.85 11.22 -9.94
N ASN A 467 -7.68 11.34 -11.25
CA ASN A 467 -6.99 12.47 -11.87
C ASN A 467 -7.80 13.78 -11.69
N VAL A 468 -7.16 14.83 -11.16
CA VAL A 468 -7.76 16.16 -10.95
C VAL A 468 -7.12 17.26 -11.81
N GLY A 469 -6.26 16.90 -12.77
CA GLY A 469 -5.60 17.84 -13.67
C GLY A 469 -4.39 18.54 -13.05
N HIS A 470 -4.14 19.78 -13.47
CA HIS A 470 -2.90 20.52 -13.19
C HIS A 470 -2.91 21.33 -11.88
N GLU A 471 -4.02 21.33 -11.15
CA GLU A 471 -4.15 22.01 -9.84
C GLU A 471 -4.41 20.98 -8.73
N PRO A 472 -3.64 20.99 -7.62
CA PRO A 472 -3.85 20.05 -6.54
C PRO A 472 -5.10 20.41 -5.71
N VAL A 473 -6.05 19.49 -5.68
CA VAL A 473 -7.23 19.51 -4.81
C VAL A 473 -6.83 18.99 -3.43
N ILE A 474 -6.87 19.82 -2.39
CA ILE A 474 -6.64 19.41 -0.99
C ILE A 474 -7.95 18.83 -0.43
N SER A 475 -7.92 17.58 0.03
CA SER A 475 -9.12 16.87 0.48
C SER A 475 -9.74 17.46 1.76
N LYS A 476 -11.07 17.44 1.81
CA LYS A 476 -11.91 17.72 2.99
C LYS A 476 -12.70 16.50 3.46
N TYR A 477 -12.57 15.36 2.75
CA TYR A 477 -13.26 14.10 3.06
C TYR A 477 -12.28 12.95 3.36
N GLY A 478 -11.05 13.28 3.80
CA GLY A 478 -10.06 12.30 4.27
C GLY A 478 -9.32 11.56 3.16
N LEU A 479 -9.32 12.06 1.93
CA LEU A 479 -8.47 11.54 0.86
C LEU A 479 -7.05 12.11 0.97
N LEU A 480 -6.11 11.48 0.29
CA LEU A 480 -4.76 11.98 0.09
C LEU A 480 -4.72 12.83 -1.18
N SER A 481 -3.95 13.91 -1.18
CA SER A 481 -3.71 14.76 -2.34
C SER A 481 -2.26 14.56 -2.79
N THR A 482 -2.06 14.12 -4.02
CA THR A 482 -0.77 13.57 -4.48
C THR A 482 -0.43 14.00 -5.89
N VAL A 483 0.85 13.90 -6.29
CA VAL A 483 1.20 14.01 -7.72
C VAL A 483 0.82 12.70 -8.41
N ALA A 484 0.07 12.79 -9.51
CA ALA A 484 -0.29 11.67 -10.37
C ALA A 484 0.87 11.28 -11.29
N TYR A 485 1.49 12.26 -11.96
CA TYR A 485 2.69 12.11 -12.76
C TYR A 485 3.24 13.49 -13.18
N ASP A 486 4.55 13.59 -13.37
CA ASP A 486 5.21 14.76 -13.97
C ASP A 486 6.06 14.35 -15.16
N PHE A 487 5.52 14.47 -16.37
CA PHE A 487 6.25 14.16 -17.60
C PHE A 487 6.96 15.38 -18.21
N GLY A 488 7.07 16.49 -17.47
CA GLY A 488 7.76 17.70 -17.92
C GLY A 488 7.09 18.44 -19.08
N HIS A 489 5.97 17.97 -19.61
CA HIS A 489 5.24 18.61 -20.70
C HIS A 489 4.78 20.01 -20.25
N LYS A 490 5.25 21.07 -20.93
CA LYS A 490 5.04 22.49 -20.55
C LYS A 490 5.51 22.86 -19.12
N GLY A 491 6.20 21.96 -18.40
CA GLY A 491 6.55 22.13 -16.98
C GLY A 491 5.39 21.89 -16.00
N GLU A 492 4.24 21.41 -16.47
CA GLU A 492 3.03 21.16 -15.69
C GLU A 492 3.01 19.70 -15.19
N ALA A 493 2.81 19.51 -13.88
CA ALA A 493 2.50 18.19 -13.33
C ALA A 493 1.00 17.91 -13.44
N THR A 494 0.60 16.65 -13.28
CA THR A 494 -0.79 16.26 -13.05
C THR A 494 -0.92 15.73 -11.63
N TYR A 495 -2.03 16.05 -10.97
CA TYR A 495 -2.34 15.68 -9.59
C TYR A 495 -3.47 14.66 -9.53
N ALA A 496 -3.53 13.93 -8.43
CA ALA A 496 -4.62 13.03 -8.11
C ALA A 496 -5.11 13.20 -6.67
N LEU A 497 -6.39 12.89 -6.48
CA LEU A 497 -6.90 12.44 -5.19
C LEU A 497 -6.68 10.94 -5.07
N GLU A 498 -6.35 10.46 -3.89
CA GLU A 498 -6.12 9.04 -3.60
C GLU A 498 -6.88 8.60 -2.34
N GLY A 499 -7.45 7.40 -2.40
CA GLY A 499 -8.00 6.72 -1.23
C GLY A 499 -7.55 5.27 -1.20
N SER A 500 -7.22 4.80 0.00
CA SER A 500 -6.72 3.45 0.26
C SER A 500 -7.70 2.65 1.13
N ILE A 501 -7.81 1.35 0.84
CA ILE A 501 -8.57 0.37 1.61
C ILE A 501 -7.57 -0.65 2.15
N ALA A 502 -7.42 -0.77 3.48
CA ALA A 502 -6.47 -1.70 4.09
C ALA A 502 -6.76 -3.17 3.70
N VAL A 503 -8.03 -3.56 3.75
CA VAL A 503 -8.47 -4.95 3.59
C VAL A 503 -9.28 -5.14 2.32
N GLY A 504 -8.56 -5.41 1.23
CA GLY A 504 -9.07 -5.85 -0.07
C GLY A 504 -8.99 -7.38 -0.19
N GLY A 505 -8.06 -7.86 -1.02
CA GLY A 505 -7.82 -9.30 -1.23
C GLY A 505 -7.32 -10.03 0.01
N SER A 506 -6.82 -9.32 1.03
CA SER A 506 -6.56 -9.89 2.36
C SER A 506 -7.84 -10.39 3.05
N GLY A 507 -9.02 -9.80 2.78
CA GLY A 507 -10.30 -10.31 3.23
C GLY A 507 -10.62 -11.69 2.63
N VAL A 508 -10.32 -11.88 1.34
CA VAL A 508 -10.42 -13.19 0.67
C VAL A 508 -9.42 -14.19 1.27
N LYS A 509 -8.16 -13.78 1.48
CA LYS A 509 -7.13 -14.61 2.14
C LYS A 509 -7.54 -15.02 3.56
N PHE A 510 -8.18 -14.15 4.32
CA PHE A 510 -8.69 -14.44 5.66
C PHE A 510 -9.76 -15.55 5.65
N LEU A 511 -10.71 -15.53 4.70
CA LEU A 511 -11.68 -16.62 4.55
C LEU A 511 -10.99 -17.97 4.27
N LEU A 512 -9.95 -17.96 3.44
CA LEU A 512 -9.17 -19.16 3.08
C LEU A 512 -8.39 -19.71 4.28
N HIS A 513 -7.47 -18.92 4.81
CA HIS A 513 -6.45 -19.40 5.74
C HIS A 513 -6.93 -19.42 7.20
N ASN A 514 -7.76 -18.47 7.62
CA ASN A 514 -8.19 -18.34 9.01
C ASN A 514 -9.54 -19.03 9.27
N LEU A 515 -10.48 -18.97 8.33
CA LEU A 515 -11.81 -19.58 8.48
C LEU A 515 -11.99 -20.93 7.76
N GLY A 516 -11.00 -21.37 6.97
CA GLY A 516 -11.06 -22.65 6.25
C GLY A 516 -12.27 -22.74 5.31
N PHE A 517 -12.59 -21.65 4.59
CA PHE A 517 -13.74 -21.63 3.69
C PHE A 517 -13.48 -22.51 2.47
N GLU A 518 -12.37 -22.28 1.79
CA GLU A 518 -11.95 -22.93 0.54
C GLU A 518 -10.43 -23.06 0.45
N ARG A 519 -9.92 -23.74 -0.59
CA ARG A 519 -8.47 -23.97 -0.80
C ARG A 519 -7.76 -22.87 -1.59
N ASP A 520 -8.48 -22.13 -2.44
CA ASP A 520 -7.92 -21.09 -3.31
C ASP A 520 -8.89 -19.92 -3.51
N SER A 521 -8.36 -18.79 -3.95
CA SER A 521 -9.10 -17.52 -4.08
C SER A 521 -10.17 -17.52 -5.17
N LYS A 522 -10.05 -18.38 -6.20
CA LYS A 522 -11.08 -18.52 -7.25
C LYS A 522 -12.33 -19.17 -6.68
N ARG A 523 -12.18 -20.21 -5.85
CA ARG A 523 -13.28 -20.88 -5.16
C ARG A 523 -14.10 -19.95 -4.26
N ILE A 524 -13.52 -18.88 -3.72
CA ILE A 524 -14.28 -17.88 -2.95
C ILE A 524 -15.27 -17.10 -3.83
N THR A 525 -14.95 -16.85 -5.10
CA THR A 525 -15.92 -16.27 -6.04
C THR A 525 -17.04 -17.26 -6.35
N GLU A 526 -16.70 -18.51 -6.71
CA GLU A 526 -17.69 -19.58 -6.98
C GLU A 526 -18.63 -19.81 -5.77
N LEU A 527 -18.08 -19.76 -4.54
CA LEU A 527 -18.81 -19.86 -3.29
C LEU A 527 -19.74 -18.65 -3.07
N ALA A 528 -19.31 -17.43 -3.42
CA ALA A 528 -20.18 -16.24 -3.39
C ALA A 528 -21.27 -16.28 -4.48
N GLU A 529 -21.00 -16.92 -5.62
CA GLU A 529 -21.96 -17.15 -6.72
C GLU A 529 -23.00 -18.23 -6.41
N SER A 530 -22.70 -19.16 -5.48
CA SER A 530 -23.65 -20.20 -5.01
C SER A 530 -24.91 -19.66 -4.30
N VAL A 531 -24.97 -18.35 -4.06
CA VAL A 531 -26.05 -17.62 -3.40
C VAL A 531 -26.45 -16.37 -4.19
N PRO A 532 -27.74 -15.99 -4.21
CA PRO A 532 -28.24 -14.90 -5.06
C PRO A 532 -27.92 -13.49 -4.51
N ASP A 533 -27.64 -13.38 -3.21
CA ASP A 533 -27.28 -12.13 -2.53
C ASP A 533 -26.49 -12.42 -1.23
N ASN A 534 -26.23 -11.39 -0.43
CA ASN A 534 -25.52 -11.50 0.84
C ASN A 534 -26.33 -12.14 1.99
N GLY A 535 -27.58 -12.57 1.76
CA GLY A 535 -28.42 -13.18 2.80
C GLY A 535 -28.75 -12.25 3.98
N GLY A 536 -28.55 -10.94 3.83
CA GLY A 536 -28.64 -9.95 4.92
C GLY A 536 -27.34 -9.73 5.69
N VAL A 537 -26.26 -10.43 5.36
CA VAL A 537 -24.95 -10.35 6.02
C VAL A 537 -24.15 -9.15 5.51
N TYR A 538 -23.49 -8.44 6.43
CA TYR A 538 -22.55 -7.34 6.11
C TYR A 538 -21.25 -7.58 6.88
N PHE A 539 -20.10 -7.50 6.22
CA PHE A 539 -18.78 -7.71 6.84
C PHE A 539 -17.97 -6.43 6.78
N VAL A 540 -17.87 -5.69 7.88
CA VAL A 540 -16.96 -4.56 7.98
C VAL A 540 -15.55 -5.12 8.18
N THR A 541 -14.71 -5.07 7.14
CA THR A 541 -13.38 -5.72 7.12
C THR A 541 -12.29 -4.90 7.81
N ALA A 542 -12.61 -4.22 8.92
CA ALA A 542 -11.73 -3.29 9.64
C ALA A 542 -10.62 -3.98 10.48
N PHE A 543 -9.90 -4.97 9.94
CA PHE A 543 -8.93 -5.75 10.73
C PHE A 543 -7.84 -4.89 11.39
N SER A 544 -7.43 -3.83 10.69
CA SER A 544 -6.48 -2.80 11.15
C SER A 544 -7.13 -1.41 11.20
N GLY A 545 -8.42 -1.35 11.56
CA GLY A 545 -9.24 -0.15 11.43
C GLY A 545 -9.74 0.09 9.99
N LEU A 546 -10.31 1.27 9.74
CA LEU A 546 -10.76 1.76 8.45
C LEU A 546 -9.99 3.03 8.07
N PHE A 547 -9.49 3.08 6.83
CA PHE A 547 -8.85 4.27 6.26
C PHE A 547 -9.90 5.20 5.60
N ALA A 548 -9.52 5.94 4.57
CA ALA A 548 -10.39 6.89 3.87
C ALA A 548 -11.70 6.25 3.37
N PRO A 549 -12.84 6.97 3.42
CA PRO A 549 -13.03 8.29 4.03
C PRO A 549 -13.25 8.26 5.56
N TYR A 550 -13.33 7.07 6.18
CA TYR A 550 -13.83 6.90 7.55
C TYR A 550 -12.82 7.28 8.64
N TRP A 551 -11.55 6.91 8.46
CA TRP A 551 -10.45 7.09 9.44
C TRP A 551 -10.82 6.69 10.87
N VAL A 552 -11.12 5.39 11.04
CA VAL A 552 -11.52 4.78 12.31
C VAL A 552 -10.45 3.78 12.73
N ASP A 553 -9.63 4.15 13.71
CA ASP A 553 -8.57 3.33 14.27
C ASP A 553 -9.05 2.39 15.40
N ASP A 554 -10.18 2.70 16.03
CA ASP A 554 -10.81 1.93 17.12
C ASP A 554 -11.74 0.77 16.65
N ALA A 555 -11.87 0.54 15.35
CA ALA A 555 -12.71 -0.50 14.77
C ALA A 555 -11.98 -1.84 14.56
N LYS A 556 -12.73 -2.95 14.60
CA LYS A 556 -12.25 -4.30 14.25
C LYS A 556 -13.18 -5.02 13.26
N GLY A 557 -12.67 -6.09 12.66
CA GLY A 557 -13.41 -6.90 11.68
C GLY A 557 -14.72 -7.45 12.25
N THR A 558 -15.86 -6.93 11.79
CA THR A 558 -17.17 -7.24 12.39
C THR A 558 -18.17 -7.75 11.36
N LEU A 559 -18.77 -8.91 11.64
CA LEU A 559 -19.69 -9.62 10.75
C LEU A 559 -21.12 -9.56 11.30
N PHE A 560 -21.98 -8.77 10.66
CA PHE A 560 -23.37 -8.52 11.07
C PHE A 560 -24.38 -9.33 10.25
N GLY A 561 -25.62 -9.45 10.76
CA GLY A 561 -26.75 -9.98 9.98
C GLY A 561 -26.84 -11.51 9.90
N ILE A 562 -26.11 -12.24 10.74
CA ILE A 562 -26.11 -13.70 10.78
C ILE A 562 -27.47 -14.23 11.28
N THR A 563 -28.01 -15.25 10.61
CA THR A 563 -29.20 -16.01 11.03
C THR A 563 -28.96 -17.51 10.83
N GLN A 564 -29.88 -18.37 11.29
CA GLN A 564 -29.85 -19.81 11.01
C GLN A 564 -29.89 -20.19 9.51
N HIS A 565 -30.15 -19.22 8.60
CA HIS A 565 -30.12 -19.43 7.15
C HIS A 565 -28.81 -18.97 6.49
N THR A 566 -27.87 -18.39 7.26
CA THR A 566 -26.58 -17.91 6.76
C THR A 566 -25.70 -19.08 6.34
N LYS A 567 -25.20 -19.04 5.10
CA LYS A 567 -24.27 -20.03 4.51
C LYS A 567 -22.89 -19.41 4.32
N LYS A 568 -21.84 -20.23 4.16
CA LYS A 568 -20.49 -19.75 3.78
C LYS A 568 -20.54 -18.82 2.54
N GLY A 569 -21.39 -19.14 1.55
CA GLY A 569 -21.61 -18.29 0.37
C GLY A 569 -22.08 -16.87 0.67
N HIS A 570 -22.97 -16.67 1.65
CA HIS A 570 -23.43 -15.33 2.05
C HIS A 570 -22.28 -14.51 2.68
N ILE A 571 -21.37 -15.16 3.41
CA ILE A 571 -20.20 -14.51 4.03
C ILE A 571 -19.13 -14.20 2.98
N ALA A 572 -18.88 -15.14 2.05
CA ALA A 572 -18.01 -14.90 0.89
C ALA A 572 -18.54 -13.71 0.05
N ARG A 573 -19.85 -13.68 -0.23
CA ARG A 573 -20.53 -12.56 -0.89
C ARG A 573 -20.34 -11.24 -0.14
N ALA A 574 -20.64 -11.21 1.17
CA ALA A 574 -20.48 -10.01 1.99
C ALA A 574 -19.02 -9.51 2.04
N THR A 575 -18.04 -10.40 1.92
CA THR A 575 -16.60 -10.05 1.87
C THR A 575 -16.24 -9.35 0.55
N LEU A 576 -16.75 -9.83 -0.58
CA LEU A 576 -16.56 -9.16 -1.88
C LEU A 576 -17.31 -7.82 -1.94
N GLU A 577 -18.55 -7.79 -1.44
CA GLU A 577 -19.36 -6.56 -1.34
C GLU A 577 -18.69 -5.50 -0.44
N ALA A 578 -18.05 -5.89 0.67
CA ALA A 578 -17.34 -4.97 1.57
C ALA A 578 -16.25 -4.14 0.86
N THR A 579 -15.50 -4.76 -0.05
CA THR A 579 -14.49 -4.04 -0.86
C THR A 579 -15.14 -3.07 -1.84
N CYS A 580 -16.32 -3.43 -2.38
CA CYS A 580 -17.07 -2.59 -3.31
C CYS A 580 -17.75 -1.41 -2.62
N PHE A 581 -18.26 -1.59 -1.40
CA PHE A 581 -18.82 -0.52 -0.57
C PHE A 581 -17.74 0.48 -0.13
N GLN A 582 -16.58 0.01 0.32
CA GLN A 582 -15.45 0.89 0.67
C GLN A 582 -14.92 1.64 -0.55
N THR A 583 -14.80 0.97 -1.71
CA THR A 583 -14.42 1.62 -2.98
C THR A 583 -15.42 2.72 -3.35
N ARG A 584 -16.72 2.44 -3.24
CA ARG A 584 -17.76 3.45 -3.46
C ARG A 584 -17.63 4.63 -2.50
N ALA A 585 -17.41 4.39 -1.20
CA ALA A 585 -17.29 5.48 -0.23
C ALA A 585 -16.13 6.44 -0.55
N ILE A 586 -15.02 5.90 -1.05
CA ILE A 586 -13.87 6.69 -1.54
C ILE A 586 -14.24 7.46 -2.82
N LEU A 587 -14.92 6.83 -3.78
CA LEU A 587 -15.39 7.52 -4.99
C LEU A 587 -16.41 8.63 -4.67
N ASP A 588 -17.36 8.38 -3.77
CA ASP A 588 -18.33 9.36 -3.27
C ASP A 588 -17.64 10.52 -2.50
N ALA A 589 -16.40 10.34 -2.02
CA ALA A 589 -15.55 11.41 -1.48
C ALA A 589 -14.79 12.16 -2.58
N MET A 590 -14.25 11.44 -3.58
CA MET A 590 -13.51 12.01 -4.72
C MET A 590 -14.38 12.96 -5.55
N GLU A 591 -15.66 12.61 -5.78
CA GLU A 591 -16.62 13.49 -6.47
C GLU A 591 -16.87 14.79 -5.70
N LYS A 592 -16.95 14.73 -4.36
CA LYS A 592 -17.19 15.90 -3.51
C LYS A 592 -15.98 16.82 -3.38
N ASP A 593 -14.77 16.26 -3.30
CA ASP A 593 -13.53 17.04 -3.22
C ASP A 593 -13.19 17.70 -4.56
N SER A 594 -13.25 16.93 -5.66
CA SER A 594 -12.91 17.45 -6.99
C SER A 594 -13.98 18.38 -7.58
N GLY A 595 -15.24 18.24 -7.16
CA GLY A 595 -16.38 18.91 -7.81
C GLY A 595 -16.70 18.35 -9.19
N HIS A 596 -16.01 17.30 -9.63
CA HIS A 596 -16.21 16.62 -10.90
C HIS A 596 -16.99 15.33 -10.67
N LYS A 597 -18.06 15.14 -11.45
CA LYS A 597 -18.83 13.89 -11.44
C LYS A 597 -17.91 12.71 -11.80
N LEU A 598 -18.08 11.58 -11.12
CA LEU A 598 -17.39 10.34 -11.47
C LEU A 598 -17.62 9.94 -12.94
N GLY A 599 -16.51 9.70 -13.66
CA GLY A 599 -16.49 9.11 -14.99
C GLY A 599 -16.48 7.59 -14.94
N ASP A 600 -15.63 6.98 -15.77
CA ASP A 600 -15.43 5.53 -15.78
C ASP A 600 -14.35 5.12 -14.76
N LEU A 601 -14.46 3.92 -14.19
CA LEU A 601 -13.48 3.33 -13.28
C LEU A 601 -12.68 2.22 -14.00
N ALA A 602 -11.40 2.46 -14.26
CA ALA A 602 -10.47 1.42 -14.67
C ALA A 602 -10.10 0.51 -13.48
N VAL A 603 -9.93 -0.79 -13.70
CA VAL A 603 -9.66 -1.75 -12.62
C VAL A 603 -8.58 -2.77 -12.97
N ASP A 604 -7.75 -3.10 -11.99
CA ASP A 604 -6.64 -4.05 -12.11
C ASP A 604 -6.37 -4.77 -10.76
N GLY A 605 -5.32 -5.59 -10.70
CA GLY A 605 -5.00 -6.41 -9.53
C GLY A 605 -5.85 -7.70 -9.40
N GLY A 606 -5.51 -8.53 -8.41
CA GLY A 606 -5.99 -9.90 -8.26
C GLY A 606 -7.51 -10.06 -8.14
N MET A 607 -8.20 -9.26 -7.30
CA MET A 607 -9.66 -9.41 -7.15
C MET A 607 -10.43 -8.93 -8.40
N SER A 608 -9.82 -8.09 -9.26
CA SER A 608 -10.49 -7.63 -10.48
C SER A 608 -10.87 -8.79 -11.40
N ASN A 609 -10.22 -9.95 -11.27
CA ASN A 609 -10.56 -11.17 -12.01
C ASN A 609 -11.93 -11.78 -11.66
N SER A 610 -12.50 -11.41 -10.50
CA SER A 610 -13.84 -11.81 -10.11
C SER A 610 -14.87 -10.96 -10.86
N ASP A 611 -15.46 -11.50 -11.92
CA ASP A 611 -16.55 -10.86 -12.68
C ASP A 611 -17.70 -10.43 -11.76
N LEU A 612 -18.01 -11.26 -10.77
CA LEU A 612 -18.98 -10.97 -9.71
C LEU A 612 -18.64 -9.68 -8.95
N THR A 613 -17.38 -9.51 -8.56
CA THR A 613 -16.91 -8.33 -7.82
C THR A 613 -16.97 -7.09 -8.71
N MET A 614 -16.58 -7.20 -9.98
CA MET A 614 -16.60 -6.07 -10.92
C MET A 614 -18.02 -5.63 -11.31
N GLN A 615 -18.94 -6.57 -11.47
CA GLN A 615 -20.37 -6.25 -11.66
C GLN A 615 -20.96 -5.60 -10.41
N THR A 616 -20.69 -6.16 -9.23
CA THR A 616 -21.11 -5.59 -7.93
C THR A 616 -20.53 -4.18 -7.75
N GLN A 617 -19.29 -3.93 -8.19
CA GLN A 617 -18.68 -2.61 -8.15
C GLN A 617 -19.42 -1.61 -9.04
N ALA A 618 -19.69 -1.96 -10.30
CA ALA A 618 -20.42 -1.12 -11.25
C ALA A 618 -21.84 -0.81 -10.74
N ASP A 619 -22.54 -1.83 -10.22
CA ASP A 619 -23.86 -1.68 -9.60
C ASP A 619 -23.86 -0.68 -8.43
N LEU A 620 -22.87 -0.78 -7.54
CA LEU A 620 -22.82 0.02 -6.31
C LEU A 620 -22.35 1.46 -6.54
N SER A 621 -21.38 1.69 -7.43
CA SER A 621 -20.91 3.03 -7.79
C SER A 621 -21.77 3.72 -8.84
N GLY A 622 -22.56 2.96 -9.62
CA GLY A 622 -23.45 3.52 -10.65
C GLY A 622 -22.71 4.07 -11.88
N ILE A 623 -21.45 3.67 -12.07
CA ILE A 623 -20.59 4.04 -13.20
C ILE A 623 -20.06 2.80 -13.95
N ARG A 624 -19.51 3.00 -15.14
CA ARG A 624 -18.85 1.94 -15.91
C ARG A 624 -17.60 1.47 -15.19
N VAL A 625 -17.40 0.15 -15.14
CA VAL A 625 -16.13 -0.46 -14.70
C VAL A 625 -15.44 -1.11 -15.91
N GLU A 626 -14.19 -0.76 -16.15
CA GLU A 626 -13.40 -1.23 -17.29
C GLU A 626 -12.18 -2.02 -16.85
N ARG A 627 -12.12 -3.30 -17.26
CA ARG A 627 -11.03 -4.22 -16.94
C ARG A 627 -10.21 -4.51 -18.20
N PRO A 628 -8.93 -4.11 -18.28
CA PRO A 628 -8.09 -4.36 -19.45
C PRO A 628 -7.76 -5.85 -19.60
N ALA A 629 -7.30 -6.25 -20.79
CA ALA A 629 -6.83 -7.62 -21.04
C ALA A 629 -5.51 -7.90 -20.30
N MET A 630 -4.49 -7.07 -20.58
CA MET A 630 -3.18 -7.07 -19.92
C MET A 630 -3.30 -6.47 -18.51
N ARG A 631 -2.69 -7.11 -17.50
CA ARG A 631 -2.93 -6.82 -16.07
C ARG A 631 -1.80 -6.13 -15.33
N GLU A 632 -0.59 -6.16 -15.88
CA GLU A 632 0.62 -5.51 -15.37
C GLU A 632 0.60 -3.99 -15.67
N THR A 633 -0.50 -3.33 -15.31
CA THR A 633 -0.73 -1.89 -15.58
C THR A 633 0.24 -1.00 -14.81
N THR A 634 0.64 -1.40 -13.60
CA THR A 634 1.71 -0.77 -12.81
C THR A 634 3.00 -0.70 -13.62
N ALA A 635 3.53 -1.83 -14.10
CA ALA A 635 4.74 -1.88 -14.92
C ALA A 635 4.57 -1.15 -16.27
N LEU A 636 3.40 -1.26 -16.91
CA LEU A 636 3.13 -0.52 -18.14
C LEU A 636 3.23 1.01 -17.94
N GLY A 637 2.79 1.54 -16.79
CA GLY A 637 2.91 2.97 -16.50
C GLY A 637 4.36 3.48 -16.50
N ALA A 638 5.27 2.72 -15.91
CA ALA A 638 6.69 3.06 -15.87
C ALA A 638 7.33 2.87 -17.25
N ALA A 639 6.91 1.86 -18.02
CA ALA A 639 7.30 1.70 -19.41
C ALA A 639 6.84 2.89 -20.27
N ILE A 640 5.61 3.39 -20.10
CA ILE A 640 5.10 4.59 -20.77
C ILE A 640 5.95 5.81 -20.39
N ALA A 641 6.22 6.02 -19.10
CA ALA A 641 7.04 7.13 -18.62
C ALA A 641 8.47 7.10 -19.22
N ALA A 642 9.09 5.92 -19.32
CA ALA A 642 10.40 5.76 -19.94
C ALA A 642 10.36 5.90 -21.47
N GLY A 643 9.35 5.36 -22.12
CA GLY A 643 9.16 5.47 -23.57
C GLY A 643 8.97 6.91 -24.02
N LEU A 644 8.14 7.70 -23.33
CA LEU A 644 7.92 9.13 -23.61
C LEU A 644 9.19 9.99 -23.45
N ALA A 645 10.16 9.55 -22.64
CA ALA A 645 11.45 10.23 -22.51
C ALA A 645 12.37 9.97 -23.73
N ILE A 646 12.19 8.86 -24.44
CA ILE A 646 13.10 8.41 -25.51
C ILE A 646 12.54 8.73 -26.89
N ARG A 647 13.23 9.64 -27.59
CA ARG A 647 12.93 9.98 -28.98
C ARG A 647 12.96 8.73 -29.86
N GLY A 648 11.85 8.46 -30.56
CA GLY A 648 11.67 7.30 -31.44
C GLY A 648 10.83 6.17 -30.83
N CYS A 649 10.49 6.27 -29.53
CA CYS A 649 9.44 5.48 -28.90
C CYS A 649 8.09 6.22 -29.03
N TRP A 650 7.17 6.07 -28.05
CA TRP A 650 5.91 6.82 -28.04
C TRP A 650 6.14 8.34 -27.98
N ASN A 651 5.38 9.10 -28.77
CA ASN A 651 5.58 10.54 -29.00
C ASN A 651 4.63 11.41 -28.15
N SER A 652 3.49 10.87 -27.71
CA SER A 652 2.50 11.59 -26.89
C SER A 652 1.65 10.66 -26.05
N LEU A 653 0.96 11.22 -25.05
CA LEU A 653 -0.06 10.51 -24.26
C LEU A 653 -1.26 10.09 -25.12
N GLU A 654 -1.60 10.89 -26.14
CA GLU A 654 -2.69 10.60 -27.09
C GLU A 654 -2.38 9.36 -27.97
N GLU A 655 -1.13 9.17 -28.37
CA GLU A 655 -0.67 7.97 -29.09
C GLU A 655 -0.88 6.72 -28.23
N VAL A 656 -0.42 6.76 -26.97
CA VAL A 656 -0.55 5.67 -26.00
C VAL A 656 -2.03 5.39 -25.68
N GLU A 657 -2.82 6.42 -25.43
CA GLU A 657 -4.25 6.28 -25.13
C GLU A 657 -5.02 5.69 -26.32
N THR A 658 -4.70 6.10 -27.55
CA THR A 658 -5.30 5.55 -28.77
C THR A 658 -4.97 4.07 -28.93
N LEU A 659 -3.67 3.72 -28.82
CA LEU A 659 -3.19 2.34 -28.84
C LEU A 659 -3.94 1.47 -27.81
N MET A 660 -4.00 1.91 -26.55
CA MET A 660 -4.63 1.15 -25.47
C MET A 660 -6.16 1.05 -25.58
N LYS A 661 -6.83 2.03 -26.21
CA LYS A 661 -8.26 1.95 -26.58
C LYS A 661 -8.53 0.97 -27.72
N THR A 662 -7.60 0.77 -28.64
CA THR A 662 -7.76 -0.18 -29.76
C THR A 662 -7.47 -1.64 -29.40
N LYS A 663 -6.95 -1.94 -28.20
CA LYS A 663 -6.68 -3.33 -27.78
C LYS A 663 -7.96 -4.13 -27.52
N GLU A 664 -7.97 -5.35 -28.05
CA GLU A 664 -9.01 -6.35 -27.78
C GLU A 664 -8.95 -6.88 -26.34
N GLY A 665 -9.98 -7.61 -25.92
CA GLY A 665 -10.04 -8.30 -24.63
C GLY A 665 -10.34 -7.43 -23.40
N ARG A 666 -10.55 -6.11 -23.57
CA ARG A 666 -11.12 -5.25 -22.52
C ARG A 666 -12.54 -5.75 -22.19
N LYS A 667 -12.84 -5.97 -20.91
CA LYS A 667 -14.18 -6.30 -20.43
C LYS A 667 -14.79 -5.10 -19.71
N THR A 668 -16.00 -4.73 -20.11
CA THR A 668 -16.75 -3.63 -19.53
C THR A 668 -17.93 -4.17 -18.75
N PHE A 669 -18.13 -3.66 -17.54
CA PHE A 669 -19.28 -3.94 -16.68
C PHE A 669 -20.10 -2.65 -16.55
N LEU A 670 -21.42 -2.77 -16.70
CA LEU A 670 -22.36 -1.65 -16.63
C LEU A 670 -23.27 -1.82 -15.42
N PRO A 671 -23.76 -0.74 -14.79
CA PRO A 671 -24.70 -0.86 -13.68
C PRO A 671 -26.03 -1.47 -14.13
N GLU A 672 -26.42 -2.59 -13.54
CA GLU A 672 -27.67 -3.33 -13.82
C GLU A 672 -28.62 -3.33 -12.61
N MET A 673 -28.11 -3.13 -11.39
CA MET A 673 -28.91 -3.16 -10.17
C MET A 673 -29.85 -1.94 -10.00
N GLU A 674 -31.09 -2.19 -9.55
CA GLU A 674 -32.05 -1.10 -9.25
C GLU A 674 -31.49 -0.12 -8.20
N LYS A 675 -31.50 1.18 -8.53
CA LYS A 675 -31.01 2.26 -7.64
C LYS A 675 -31.58 2.21 -6.22
N LYS A 676 -32.84 1.80 -6.02
CA LYS A 676 -33.42 1.64 -4.67
C LYS A 676 -32.77 0.50 -3.87
N LYS A 677 -32.42 -0.62 -4.53
CA LYS A 677 -31.68 -1.73 -3.91
C LYS A 677 -30.27 -1.28 -3.54
N VAL A 678 -29.58 -0.59 -4.44
CA VAL A 678 -28.24 -0.01 -4.23
C VAL A 678 -28.21 0.92 -3.01
N VAL A 679 -29.11 1.91 -2.94
CA VAL A 679 -29.21 2.82 -1.78
C VAL A 679 -29.51 2.06 -0.49
N ARG A 680 -30.41 1.07 -0.51
CA ARG A 680 -30.71 0.25 0.67
C ARG A 680 -29.53 -0.59 1.14
N MET A 681 -28.73 -1.13 0.21
CA MET A 681 -27.51 -1.88 0.54
C MET A 681 -26.45 -0.96 1.13
N TYR A 682 -26.21 0.20 0.51
CA TYR A 682 -25.21 1.15 1.00
C TYR A 682 -25.58 1.74 2.37
N ASN A 683 -26.85 2.12 2.60
CA ASN A 683 -27.30 2.59 3.92
C ASN A 683 -27.15 1.53 5.02
N LYS A 684 -27.26 0.24 4.68
CA LYS A 684 -26.99 -0.87 5.64
C LYS A 684 -25.50 -1.05 5.89
N TRP A 685 -24.67 -0.89 4.87
CA TRP A 685 -23.22 -0.88 5.01
C TRP A 685 -22.76 0.26 5.94
N GLU A 686 -23.18 1.50 5.68
CA GLU A 686 -22.82 2.66 6.53
C GLU A 686 -23.25 2.46 7.99
N HIS A 687 -24.44 1.89 8.22
CA HIS A 687 -24.91 1.55 9.56
C HIS A 687 -24.05 0.46 10.22
N ALA A 688 -23.60 -0.56 9.47
CA ALA A 688 -22.69 -1.58 9.98
C ALA A 688 -21.31 -1.00 10.32
N VAL A 689 -20.79 -0.06 9.51
CA VAL A 689 -19.56 0.67 9.79
C VAL A 689 -19.69 1.46 11.09
N GLU A 690 -20.74 2.25 11.25
CA GLU A 690 -20.96 3.04 12.48
C GLU A 690 -21.11 2.15 13.73
N MET A 691 -21.75 0.97 13.60
CA MET A 691 -21.85 -0.03 14.68
C MET A 691 -20.52 -0.75 15.01
N SER A 692 -19.47 -0.57 14.22
CA SER A 692 -18.15 -1.22 14.43
C SER A 692 -17.11 -0.32 15.12
N ARG A 693 -17.44 0.95 15.35
CA ARG A 693 -16.59 1.96 15.99
C ARG A 693 -16.55 1.79 17.51
N GLY A 694 -15.51 2.31 18.16
CA GLY A 694 -15.33 2.25 19.60
C GLY A 694 -15.19 0.83 20.14
N TRP A 695 -14.73 -0.12 19.32
CA TRP A 695 -14.56 -1.51 19.72
C TRP A 695 -13.28 -1.72 20.53
N VAL A 696 -12.20 -1.03 20.16
CA VAL A 696 -10.95 -1.00 20.92
C VAL A 696 -11.08 0.03 22.04
N ILE A 697 -10.89 -0.42 23.28
CA ILE A 697 -10.78 0.41 24.47
C ILE A 697 -9.28 0.50 24.80
N ASP A 698 -8.76 1.69 25.10
CA ASP A 698 -7.34 1.88 25.42
C ASP A 698 -7.11 1.47 26.89
N GLU A 699 -6.54 0.27 27.11
CA GLU A 699 -6.30 -0.32 28.45
C GLU A 699 -5.32 0.52 29.32
N SER A 700 -4.77 1.61 28.79
CA SER A 700 -3.84 2.50 29.49
C SER A 700 -4.49 3.42 30.53
N GLU A 701 -5.83 3.48 30.63
CA GLU A 701 -6.53 4.19 31.71
C GLU A 701 -6.78 3.31 32.96
N ASP A 702 -6.75 1.97 32.85
CA ASP A 702 -7.13 1.05 33.95
C ASP A 702 -6.00 0.75 34.97
N GLU A 703 -4.74 1.14 34.73
CA GLU A 703 -3.66 1.07 35.74
C GLU A 703 -3.63 2.29 36.70
N GLY A 704 -4.64 3.17 36.63
CA GLY A 704 -4.59 4.54 37.16
C GLY A 704 -5.48 4.90 38.36
N ASP A 705 -6.37 4.02 38.85
CA ASP A 705 -7.30 4.37 39.95
C ASP A 705 -7.73 3.13 40.80
N ASP A 706 -6.82 2.59 41.61
CA ASP A 706 -7.14 1.65 42.71
C ASP A 706 -6.51 2.16 44.03
N TYR A 707 -7.36 2.56 44.98
CA TYR A 707 -7.03 3.29 46.22
C TYR A 707 -7.12 2.43 47.49
#